data_AF-A0A815DYH2-F1
#
_entry.id   AF-A0A815DYH2-F1
#
_cell.length_a   1.000
_cell.length_b   1.000
_cell.length_c   1.000
_cell.angle_alpha   90.00
_cell.angle_beta   90.00
_cell.angle_gamma   90.00
#
_symmetry.space_group_name_H-M   'P 1'
#
loop_
_entity.id
_entity.type
_entity.pdbx_description
1 polymer ?
#
loop_
_entity_poly.entity_id
_entity_poly.type
_entity_poly.pdbx_seq_one_letter_code
_entity_poly.pdbx_strand_id
1 'polypeptide(L)'
;MDMLLNNQTTSYNDDPNRLWVEIDRGIRSKEAQRQFEAILKMPGLFKKETTSTTLISAALIKLATLFQEGTNEMRLNVTKVLDRVANQLQKSSMLDDPIKLIYSVMHSNDCIARALTLRALAMMPHILADDVEAHLHIRLALDSNDEIEILAAVKAAKKFIPCSKTFAMSISTKLVSLIEDLTTPLTIKSWLIPLFEHMTHDATVSMKGRQLLISLITKDTTEEFLQIAVPTLARLAVKSHIEIGETVKFFLKFLKLEPRQNCRKLILRHLVPIARCCPIVWLDSTTEDLIAFANDSDDDYARLQVLRIIEALITGGGYITPTSTSDLKKLLQMFIIHNNIPVAYQCCSTTLRIILKYRNISSMESQNNELFSSHNVLDDLIEHLNTALAVLLTNVIQANELRELQNTLNLIEQLSRVYNESAQNCIHLLFTTCANVENPELLSYLAKSLVRLSTNHKEIIANETAQLCRLLANPSLNDDDVRYNLLALFVLSNPNNDINEIHEHVKQLSPWKCFLLARWCIRHCLFKLAIDLLQIVINCVNISIHEIWLQTLMDICRAEERLQTAMNSSKDDLQVLCENIAEAGSFYESSLITMPTTVSIDDNKHSIDATFDFERAYCDIRSSIIHQFYELIHVIYQYDLGMISFDLLGKRMLSIMAKRFSTISSKIDDIQQSCFDGDAQTLWCLTFNRFLCDFIFAVIERIVRHVSLDKTTWEDRLDEMSWRDGFTEQMFIRFRHVVDFVCTRLQSKKTTKKNVNVDEELAILQYLASSLITIPPPIPRMFFQKLQQTVVKLVVSPNENEDRPVHESDALLPVQIHGEIDATYHYLPLRTVKQVFVEVLTSQQMNKKNKSKVPVLDQITNDDSYRGAKASLFSADSTLSKMTDSESDHYENVILNEELKDNRFHAGFILHLGSVTNYNIHVRVSFEDNSGQRWTNVAEKTICIKLNNRRQPRSSIATRPSLQQLRSTGGVN
;
A
#
# COMPACT_ATOMS: atom_id res chain seq x y z
N MET A 1 16.14 12.54 32.52
CA MET A 1 15.28 11.36 32.75
C MET A 1 14.79 10.77 31.43
N ASP A 2 14.21 11.56 30.52
CA ASP A 2 13.75 11.03 29.21
C ASP A 2 14.88 10.53 28.28
N MET A 3 16.10 11.09 28.39
CA MET A 3 17.25 10.65 27.58
C MET A 3 17.82 9.27 27.94
N LEU A 4 17.61 8.75 29.16
CA LEU A 4 18.06 7.40 29.54
C LEU A 4 17.00 6.32 29.24
N LEU A 5 15.76 6.73 28.95
CA LEU A 5 14.61 5.85 28.74
C LEU A 5 14.35 5.53 27.25
N ASN A 6 14.94 6.30 26.32
CA ASN A 6 14.79 6.09 24.86
C ASN A 6 15.95 5.30 24.22
N ASN A 7 17.06 5.06 24.94
CA ASN A 7 18.29 4.52 24.36
C ASN A 7 18.56 3.02 24.63
N GLN A 8 17.56 2.23 25.03
CA GLN A 8 17.69 0.77 25.04
C GLN A 8 17.05 0.17 23.80
N THR A 9 17.80 0.19 22.70
CA THR A 9 17.66 -0.76 21.60
C THR A 9 17.95 -2.15 22.15
N THR A 10 16.91 -2.88 22.57
CA THR A 10 17.03 -4.29 22.94
C THR A 10 17.39 -5.10 21.70
N SER A 11 18.48 -5.85 21.75
CA SER A 11 18.82 -6.85 20.75
C SER A 11 17.65 -7.82 20.60
N TYR A 12 17.18 -8.03 19.36
CA TYR A 12 16.05 -8.90 19.03
C TYR A 12 16.32 -10.41 19.29
N ASN A 13 17.50 -10.79 19.81
CA ASN A 13 17.96 -12.18 19.94
C ASN A 13 17.88 -12.79 21.35
N ASP A 14 17.43 -12.08 22.38
CA ASP A 14 17.35 -12.66 23.72
C ASP A 14 16.03 -13.43 23.93
N ASP A 15 16.13 -14.71 24.28
CA ASP A 15 15.01 -15.58 24.70
C ASP A 15 14.16 -14.89 25.80
N PRO A 16 12.84 -14.70 25.60
CA PRO A 16 11.96 -14.03 26.56
C PRO A 16 11.94 -14.71 27.94
N ASN A 17 12.16 -16.04 28.00
CA ASN A 17 12.25 -16.76 29.28
C ASN A 17 13.48 -16.35 30.07
N ARG A 18 14.62 -16.11 29.40
CA ARG A 18 15.85 -15.63 30.07
C ARG A 18 15.67 -14.23 30.63
N LEU A 19 15.06 -13.33 29.83
CA LEU A 19 14.75 -11.96 30.26
C LEU A 19 13.82 -11.96 31.48
N TRP A 20 12.79 -12.81 31.48
CA TRP A 20 11.88 -12.95 32.62
C TRP A 20 12.60 -13.37 33.91
N VAL A 21 13.50 -14.35 33.84
CA VAL A 21 14.27 -14.82 35.01
C VAL A 21 15.14 -13.71 35.61
N GLU A 22 15.74 -12.86 34.76
CA GLU A 22 16.52 -11.71 35.22
C GLU A 22 15.63 -10.68 35.94
N ILE A 23 14.48 -10.35 35.34
CA ILE A 23 13.51 -9.41 35.92
C ILE A 23 13.00 -9.92 37.28
N ASP A 24 12.55 -11.18 37.36
CA ASP A 24 12.02 -11.77 38.59
C ASP A 24 13.09 -11.87 39.70
N ARG A 25 14.37 -12.03 39.34
CA ARG A 25 15.48 -11.94 40.30
C ARG A 25 15.65 -10.51 40.82
N GLY A 26 15.64 -9.52 39.93
CA GLY A 26 15.79 -8.11 40.30
C GLY A 26 14.65 -7.61 41.19
N ILE A 27 13.42 -8.04 40.93
CA ILE A 27 12.23 -7.73 41.73
C ILE A 27 12.33 -8.30 43.16
N ARG A 28 12.93 -9.48 43.34
CA ARG A 28 13.12 -10.11 44.66
C ARG A 28 14.26 -9.51 45.49
N SER A 29 15.05 -8.59 44.92
CA SER A 29 16.11 -7.89 45.65
C SER A 29 15.54 -7.07 46.81
N LYS A 30 16.31 -6.88 47.89
CA LYS A 30 15.98 -5.96 48.98
C LYS A 30 16.36 -4.50 48.67
N GLU A 31 17.13 -4.29 47.61
CA GLU A 31 17.58 -2.96 47.17
C GLU A 31 16.52 -2.32 46.27
N ALA A 32 15.93 -1.19 46.70
CA ALA A 32 14.88 -0.47 45.96
C ALA A 32 15.31 -0.09 44.53
N GLN A 33 16.58 0.25 44.32
CA GLN A 33 17.11 0.61 43.00
C GLN A 33 17.10 -0.58 42.02
N ARG A 34 17.47 -1.78 42.48
CA ARG A 34 17.40 -3.00 41.65
C ARG A 34 15.96 -3.42 41.34
N GLN A 35 15.04 -3.23 42.29
CA GLN A 35 13.62 -3.46 42.06
C GLN A 35 13.09 -2.51 40.96
N PHE A 36 13.45 -1.23 41.05
CA PHE A 36 13.08 -0.23 40.05
C PHE A 36 13.64 -0.54 38.65
N GLU A 37 14.94 -0.88 38.56
CA GLU A 37 15.57 -1.28 37.30
C GLU A 37 14.89 -2.50 36.67
N ALA A 38 14.52 -3.49 37.48
CA ALA A 38 13.80 -4.68 37.01
C ALA A 38 12.40 -4.35 36.48
N ILE A 39 11.66 -3.47 37.16
CA ILE A 39 10.34 -3.01 36.71
C ILE A 39 10.45 -2.25 35.39
N LEU A 40 11.47 -1.41 35.21
CA LEU A 40 11.68 -0.67 33.97
C LEU A 40 11.99 -1.56 32.76
N LYS A 41 12.50 -2.78 32.96
CA LYS A 41 12.76 -3.78 31.90
C LYS A 41 11.50 -4.52 31.45
N MET A 42 10.43 -4.52 32.24
CA MET A 42 9.18 -5.23 31.93
C MET A 42 8.61 -4.90 30.54
N PRO A 43 8.50 -3.63 30.09
CA PRO A 43 7.97 -3.33 28.75
C PRO A 43 8.70 -4.06 27.61
N GLY A 44 10.00 -4.33 27.75
CA GLY A 44 10.78 -5.09 26.77
C GLY A 44 10.32 -6.56 26.68
N LEU A 45 9.84 -7.14 27.78
CA LEU A 45 9.26 -8.49 27.79
C LEU A 45 7.90 -8.53 27.09
N PHE A 46 7.02 -7.56 27.35
CA PHE A 46 5.67 -7.48 26.74
C PHE A 46 5.72 -7.14 25.24
N LYS A 47 6.80 -6.53 24.76
CA LYS A 47 6.98 -6.19 23.33
C LYS A 47 7.56 -7.34 22.49
N LYS A 48 8.17 -8.35 23.10
CA LYS A 48 8.77 -9.48 22.37
C LYS A 48 7.70 -10.40 21.81
N GLU A 49 7.82 -10.70 20.53
CA GLU A 49 6.84 -11.45 19.73
C GLU A 49 6.78 -12.94 20.09
N THR A 50 7.87 -13.48 20.66
CA THR A 50 7.98 -14.86 21.11
C THR A 50 7.49 -15.07 22.55
N THR A 51 7.05 -14.01 23.25
CA THR A 51 6.60 -14.09 24.63
C THR A 51 5.25 -14.81 24.71
N SER A 52 5.19 -15.91 25.47
CA SER A 52 3.94 -16.67 25.67
C SER A 52 2.92 -15.90 26.53
N THR A 53 1.63 -16.15 26.31
CA THR A 53 0.53 -15.56 27.10
C THR A 53 0.64 -15.90 28.59
N THR A 54 1.10 -17.11 28.93
CA THR A 54 1.37 -17.52 30.30
C THR A 54 2.43 -16.65 30.98
N LEU A 55 3.49 -16.27 30.24
CA LEU A 55 4.57 -15.44 30.78
C LEU A 55 4.09 -14.01 31.03
N ILE A 56 3.23 -13.48 30.14
CA ILE A 56 2.56 -12.19 30.29
C ILE A 56 1.70 -12.18 31.57
N SER A 57 0.86 -13.20 31.78
CA SER A 57 0.03 -13.29 32.98
C SER A 57 0.87 -13.38 34.26
N ALA A 58 1.96 -14.16 34.26
CA ALA A 58 2.88 -14.24 35.41
C ALA A 58 3.54 -12.89 35.72
N ALA A 59 3.97 -12.16 34.68
CA ALA A 59 4.53 -10.82 34.83
C ALA A 59 3.53 -9.83 35.42
N LEU A 60 2.26 -9.91 35.02
CA LEU A 60 1.20 -9.02 35.53
C LEU A 60 0.82 -9.30 36.97
N ILE A 61 0.70 -10.58 37.36
CA ILE A 61 0.50 -10.96 38.76
C ILE A 61 1.63 -10.37 39.60
N LYS A 62 2.88 -10.49 39.14
CA LYS A 62 4.03 -9.96 39.89
C LYS A 62 3.99 -8.44 40.04
N LEU A 63 3.64 -7.72 38.98
CA LEU A 63 3.46 -6.27 39.02
C LEU A 63 2.33 -5.86 39.98
N ALA A 64 1.23 -6.61 39.98
CA ALA A 64 0.08 -6.35 40.84
C ALA A 64 0.40 -6.61 42.33
N THR A 65 1.16 -7.66 42.65
CA THR A 65 1.65 -7.90 44.02
C THR A 65 2.53 -6.74 44.51
N LEU A 66 3.46 -6.26 43.68
CA LEU A 66 4.30 -5.10 44.00
C LEU A 66 3.47 -3.83 44.21
N PHE A 67 2.38 -3.67 43.45
CA PHE A 67 1.47 -2.55 43.59
C PHE A 67 0.73 -2.59 44.94
N GLN A 68 0.25 -3.77 45.34
CA GLN A 68 -0.46 -3.96 46.59
C GLN A 68 0.42 -3.66 47.81
N GLU A 69 1.56 -4.34 47.92
CA GLU A 69 2.43 -4.32 49.10
C GLU A 69 3.38 -3.10 49.14
N GLY A 70 3.61 -2.45 48.00
CA GLY A 70 4.64 -1.42 47.84
C GLY A 70 4.35 -0.05 48.44
N THR A 71 5.32 0.86 48.32
CA THR A 71 5.14 2.30 48.60
C THR A 71 4.44 3.00 47.44
N ASN A 72 4.01 4.26 47.63
CA ASN A 72 3.43 5.05 46.53
C ASN A 72 4.40 5.26 45.36
N GLU A 73 5.70 5.29 45.63
CA GLU A 73 6.71 5.35 44.58
C GLU A 73 6.72 4.06 43.73
N MET A 74 6.63 2.90 44.38
CA MET A 74 6.50 1.61 43.70
C MET A 74 5.23 1.54 42.85
N ARG A 75 4.09 1.95 43.42
CA ARG A 75 2.79 2.03 42.71
C ARG A 75 2.86 2.94 41.49
N LEU A 76 3.52 4.09 41.60
CA LEU A 76 3.73 5.00 40.48
C LEU A 76 4.55 4.35 39.37
N ASN A 77 5.61 3.62 39.72
CA ASN A 77 6.47 2.95 38.76
C ASN A 77 5.74 1.82 38.03
N VAL A 78 4.96 1.01 38.76
CA VAL A 78 4.08 -0.01 38.17
C VAL A 78 3.05 0.65 37.24
N THR A 79 2.42 1.75 37.66
CA THR A 79 1.45 2.48 36.82
C THR A 79 2.07 2.98 35.50
N LYS A 80 3.30 3.49 35.55
CA LYS A 80 4.06 3.91 34.35
C LYS A 80 4.36 2.73 33.41
N VAL A 81 4.63 1.55 33.97
CA VAL A 81 4.83 0.34 33.16
C VAL A 81 3.51 -0.08 32.51
N LEU A 82 2.41 -0.14 33.28
CA LEU A 82 1.08 -0.48 32.76
C LEU A 82 0.66 0.46 31.61
N ASP A 83 0.94 1.76 31.72
CA ASP A 83 0.68 2.74 30.65
C ASP A 83 1.47 2.42 29.37
N ARG A 84 2.74 1.99 29.49
CA ARG A 84 3.56 1.59 28.34
C ARG A 84 3.13 0.28 27.70
N VAL A 85 2.50 -0.62 28.45
CA VAL A 85 2.09 -1.94 27.96
C VAL A 85 0.58 -2.05 27.71
N ALA A 86 -0.18 -0.96 27.88
CA ALA A 86 -1.64 -0.96 27.84
C ALA A 86 -2.23 -1.65 26.59
N ASN A 87 -1.65 -1.43 25.41
CA ASN A 87 -2.10 -2.09 24.17
C ASN A 87 -1.90 -3.61 24.19
N GLN A 88 -0.87 -4.12 24.87
CA GLN A 88 -0.63 -5.55 25.02
C GLN A 88 -1.53 -6.16 26.09
N LEU A 89 -1.89 -5.40 27.14
CA LEU A 89 -2.84 -5.85 28.17
C LEU A 89 -4.22 -6.15 27.60
N GLN A 90 -4.63 -5.44 26.55
CA GLN A 90 -5.90 -5.71 25.85
C GLN A 90 -5.94 -7.12 25.21
N LYS A 91 -4.78 -7.76 25.01
CA LYS A 91 -4.65 -9.06 24.32
C LYS A 91 -4.55 -10.25 25.27
N SER A 92 -4.37 -10.03 26.57
CA SER A 92 -4.22 -11.13 27.55
C SER A 92 -5.57 -11.59 28.08
N SER A 93 -5.84 -12.90 27.99
CA SER A 93 -7.12 -13.52 28.37
C SER A 93 -7.31 -13.79 29.87
N MET A 94 -6.30 -13.54 30.71
CA MET A 94 -6.30 -13.92 32.14
C MET A 94 -5.82 -12.76 33.02
N LEU A 95 -6.75 -11.91 33.49
CA LEU A 95 -6.44 -10.69 34.26
C LEU A 95 -7.19 -10.54 35.60
N ASP A 96 -8.07 -11.46 35.98
CA ASP A 96 -8.91 -11.28 37.18
C ASP A 96 -8.10 -11.18 38.48
N ASP A 97 -7.10 -12.05 38.66
CA ASP A 97 -6.25 -12.07 39.85
C ASP A 97 -5.39 -10.80 40.01
N PRO A 98 -4.64 -10.33 38.99
CA PRO A 98 -3.88 -9.09 39.11
C PRO A 98 -4.78 -7.87 39.33
N ILE A 99 -5.99 -7.85 38.77
CA ILE A 99 -6.96 -6.77 38.98
C ILE A 99 -7.39 -6.71 40.46
N LYS A 100 -7.74 -7.83 41.09
CA LYS A 100 -8.12 -7.89 42.51
C LYS A 100 -7.02 -7.37 43.44
N LEU A 101 -5.77 -7.70 43.14
CA LEU A 101 -4.61 -7.21 43.92
C LEU A 101 -4.48 -5.69 43.84
N ILE A 102 -4.63 -5.11 42.64
CA ILE A 102 -4.62 -3.65 42.45
C ILE A 102 -5.81 -3.00 43.20
N TYR A 103 -7.00 -3.57 43.09
CA TYR A 103 -8.22 -3.07 43.74
C TYR A 103 -8.11 -2.96 45.26
N SER A 104 -7.42 -3.90 45.91
CA SER A 104 -7.29 -3.90 47.37
C SER A 104 -6.70 -2.60 47.96
N VAL A 105 -5.99 -1.81 47.15
CA VAL A 105 -5.41 -0.52 47.52
C VAL A 105 -6.43 0.64 47.46
N MET A 106 -7.55 0.47 46.75
CA MET A 106 -8.59 1.50 46.56
C MET A 106 -9.23 1.94 47.89
N HIS A 107 -9.26 1.06 48.89
CA HIS A 107 -9.82 1.36 50.22
C HIS A 107 -8.81 2.00 51.19
N SER A 108 -7.63 2.39 50.72
CA SER A 108 -6.63 3.09 51.54
C SER A 108 -7.13 4.47 51.99
N ASN A 109 -6.73 4.89 53.18
CA ASN A 109 -6.97 6.26 53.66
C ASN A 109 -6.08 7.29 52.96
N ASP A 110 -5.02 6.87 52.27
CA ASP A 110 -4.10 7.73 51.53
C ASP A 110 -4.64 8.08 50.13
N CYS A 111 -4.90 9.37 49.88
CA CYS A 111 -5.42 9.88 48.62
C CYS A 111 -4.48 9.62 47.44
N ILE A 112 -3.16 9.59 47.65
CA ILE A 112 -2.16 9.31 46.60
C ILE A 112 -2.27 7.84 46.20
N ALA A 113 -2.40 6.93 47.16
CA ALA A 113 -2.57 5.51 46.89
C ALA A 113 -3.86 5.24 46.10
N ARG A 114 -4.98 5.85 46.49
CA ARG A 114 -6.25 5.76 45.75
C ARG A 114 -6.14 6.35 44.33
N ALA A 115 -5.52 7.52 44.20
CA ALA A 115 -5.27 8.16 42.90
C ALA A 115 -4.42 7.29 41.95
N LEU A 116 -3.36 6.66 42.47
CA LEU A 116 -2.54 5.73 41.69
C LEU A 116 -3.31 4.48 41.30
N THR A 117 -4.20 4.00 42.18
CA THR A 117 -5.07 2.84 41.89
C THR A 117 -6.03 3.15 40.74
N LEU A 118 -6.71 4.31 40.78
CA LEU A 118 -7.55 4.78 39.67
C LEU A 118 -6.78 4.87 38.35
N ARG A 119 -5.54 5.38 38.39
CA ARG A 119 -4.68 5.46 37.19
C ARG A 119 -4.26 4.10 36.67
N ALA A 120 -3.98 3.13 37.53
CA ALA A 120 -3.64 1.77 37.14
C ALA A 120 -4.84 1.07 36.48
N LEU A 121 -6.03 1.17 37.07
CA LEU A 121 -7.27 0.63 36.51
C LEU A 121 -7.61 1.28 35.15
N ALA A 122 -7.34 2.58 34.99
CA ALA A 122 -7.52 3.31 33.74
C ALA A 122 -6.69 2.78 32.56
N MET A 123 -5.68 1.94 32.79
CA MET A 123 -4.89 1.29 31.73
C MET A 123 -5.56 0.03 31.20
N MET A 124 -6.62 -0.47 31.86
CA MET A 124 -7.34 -1.69 31.51
C MET A 124 -8.86 -1.45 31.28
N PRO A 125 -9.28 -0.37 30.60
CA PRO A 125 -10.68 0.02 30.54
C PRO A 125 -11.54 -0.94 29.72
N HIS A 126 -10.95 -1.69 28.77
CA HIS A 126 -11.68 -2.69 27.97
C HIS A 126 -12.01 -3.96 28.76
N ILE A 127 -11.19 -4.31 29.75
CA ILE A 127 -11.41 -5.47 30.61
C ILE A 127 -12.41 -5.11 31.70
N LEU A 128 -12.30 -3.89 32.24
CA LEU A 128 -13.13 -3.37 33.31
C LEU A 128 -14.38 -2.63 32.82
N ALA A 129 -14.71 -2.74 31.53
CA ALA A 129 -15.78 -1.93 30.91
C ALA A 129 -17.16 -2.14 31.55
N ASP A 130 -17.41 -3.32 32.12
CA ASP A 130 -18.68 -3.66 32.79
C ASP A 130 -18.51 -3.85 34.31
N ASP A 131 -17.35 -3.48 34.85
CA ASP A 131 -17.08 -3.59 36.29
C ASP A 131 -17.77 -2.45 37.05
N VAL A 132 -18.84 -2.81 37.76
CA VAL A 132 -19.65 -1.89 38.57
C VAL A 132 -18.84 -1.24 39.70
N GLU A 133 -17.86 -1.96 40.27
CA GLU A 133 -17.02 -1.44 41.34
C GLU A 133 -16.04 -0.39 40.81
N ALA A 134 -15.44 -0.63 39.64
CA ALA A 134 -14.62 0.36 38.92
C ALA A 134 -15.40 1.67 38.73
N HIS A 135 -16.61 1.53 38.19
CA HIS A 135 -17.50 2.63 37.87
C HIS A 135 -17.88 3.44 39.12
N LEU A 136 -18.21 2.76 40.20
CA LEU A 136 -18.56 3.38 41.47
C LEU A 136 -17.38 4.17 42.05
N HIS A 137 -16.19 3.58 42.08
CA HIS A 137 -15.00 4.25 42.64
C HIS A 137 -14.59 5.48 41.84
N ILE A 138 -14.62 5.40 40.50
CA ILE A 138 -14.35 6.58 39.66
C ILE A 138 -15.39 7.68 39.94
N ARG A 139 -16.67 7.32 40.07
CA ARG A 139 -17.75 8.28 40.36
C ARG A 139 -17.58 8.94 41.72
N LEU A 140 -17.27 8.18 42.77
CA LEU A 140 -17.07 8.70 44.13
C LEU A 140 -15.82 9.59 44.23
N ALA A 141 -14.74 9.21 43.55
CA ALA A 141 -13.48 9.97 43.57
C ALA A 141 -13.60 11.37 42.92
N LEU A 142 -14.62 11.62 42.09
CA LEU A 142 -14.92 12.97 41.58
C LEU A 142 -15.46 13.92 42.67
N ASP A 143 -15.98 13.39 43.77
CA ASP A 143 -16.44 14.15 44.95
C ASP A 143 -15.37 14.27 46.04
N SER A 144 -14.13 13.85 45.76
CA SER A 144 -13.04 13.93 46.72
C SER A 144 -12.70 15.39 47.04
N ASN A 145 -12.17 15.64 48.24
CA ASN A 145 -11.62 16.94 48.63
C ASN A 145 -10.17 17.11 48.14
N ASP A 146 -9.53 16.02 47.71
CA ASP A 146 -8.14 16.00 47.24
C ASP A 146 -8.06 16.16 45.72
N GLU A 147 -7.44 17.26 45.27
CA GLU A 147 -7.30 17.59 43.85
C GLU A 147 -6.57 16.50 43.03
N ILE A 148 -5.59 15.82 43.65
CA ILE A 148 -4.83 14.73 43.02
C ILE A 148 -5.73 13.52 42.70
N GLU A 149 -6.67 13.22 43.61
CA GLU A 149 -7.61 12.12 43.46
C GLU A 149 -8.68 12.45 42.41
N ILE A 150 -9.21 13.68 42.43
CA ILE A 150 -10.12 14.17 41.38
C ILE A 150 -9.44 14.07 40.01
N LEU A 151 -8.20 14.54 39.87
CA LEU A 151 -7.46 14.49 38.60
C LEU A 151 -7.25 13.04 38.12
N ALA A 152 -6.99 12.10 39.04
CA ALA A 152 -6.89 10.69 38.70
C ALA A 152 -8.25 10.12 38.25
N ALA A 153 -9.34 10.49 38.92
CA ALA A 153 -10.70 10.11 38.56
C ALA A 153 -11.08 10.65 37.17
N VAL A 154 -10.77 11.91 36.86
CA VAL A 154 -10.98 12.49 35.52
C VAL A 154 -10.20 11.72 34.45
N LYS A 155 -8.93 11.39 34.70
CA LYS A 155 -8.12 10.60 33.78
C LYS A 155 -8.67 9.20 33.57
N ALA A 156 -9.16 8.56 34.63
CA ALA A 156 -9.83 7.26 34.54
C ALA A 156 -11.14 7.37 33.77
N ALA A 157 -12.01 8.33 34.10
CA ALA A 157 -13.25 8.58 33.39
C ALA A 157 -13.02 8.78 31.88
N LYS A 158 -12.01 9.55 31.49
CA LYS A 158 -11.62 9.75 30.08
C LYS A 158 -11.33 8.44 29.34
N LYS A 159 -10.78 7.43 30.03
CA LYS A 159 -10.46 6.11 29.47
C LYS A 159 -11.68 5.17 29.47
N PHE A 160 -12.51 5.23 30.51
CA PHE A 160 -13.69 4.35 30.66
C PHE A 160 -14.90 4.80 29.84
N ILE A 161 -15.15 6.11 29.69
CA ILE A 161 -16.30 6.64 28.94
C ILE A 161 -16.36 6.06 27.52
N PRO A 162 -15.28 6.04 26.71
CA PRO A 162 -15.31 5.42 25.38
C PRO A 162 -15.55 3.90 25.39
N CYS A 163 -15.24 3.20 26.47
CA CYS A 163 -15.30 1.74 26.55
C CYS A 163 -16.65 1.22 27.08
N SER A 164 -17.35 2.00 27.91
CA SER A 164 -18.55 1.55 28.62
C SER A 164 -19.73 2.49 28.45
N LYS A 165 -20.79 2.00 27.78
CA LYS A 165 -22.04 2.74 27.59
C LYS A 165 -22.77 2.99 28.91
N THR A 166 -22.82 1.99 29.79
CA THR A 166 -23.49 2.07 31.10
C THR A 166 -22.82 3.10 32.00
N PHE A 167 -21.48 3.10 32.04
CA PHE A 167 -20.71 4.10 32.75
C PHE A 167 -20.91 5.50 32.16
N ALA A 168 -20.84 5.66 30.84
CA ALA A 168 -21.04 6.95 30.16
C ALA A 168 -22.40 7.58 30.52
N MET A 169 -23.49 6.80 30.47
CA MET A 169 -24.83 7.25 30.88
C MET A 169 -24.86 7.69 32.34
N SER A 170 -24.37 6.85 33.25
CA SER A 170 -24.36 7.12 34.69
C SER A 170 -23.54 8.37 35.03
N ILE A 171 -22.29 8.44 34.54
CA ILE A 171 -21.37 9.52 34.88
C ILE A 171 -21.78 10.85 34.27
N SER A 172 -22.43 10.87 33.09
CA SER A 172 -22.88 12.11 32.43
C SER A 172 -23.78 12.96 33.33
N THR A 173 -24.69 12.34 34.09
CA THR A 173 -25.58 13.03 35.03
C THR A 173 -24.78 13.74 36.13
N LYS A 174 -23.74 13.07 36.64
CA LYS A 174 -22.85 13.60 37.69
C LYS A 174 -21.98 14.73 37.16
N LEU A 175 -21.43 14.59 35.96
CA LEU A 175 -20.62 15.63 35.33
C LEU A 175 -21.42 16.92 35.12
N VAL A 176 -22.66 16.81 34.64
CA VAL A 176 -23.56 17.97 34.49
C VAL A 176 -23.77 18.65 35.84
N SER A 177 -24.09 17.90 36.90
CA SER A 177 -24.31 18.49 38.23
C SER A 177 -23.08 19.20 38.78
N LEU A 178 -21.87 18.65 38.60
CA LEU A 178 -20.63 19.28 39.08
C LEU A 178 -20.27 20.55 38.29
N ILE A 179 -20.58 20.59 37.00
CA ILE A 179 -20.29 21.77 36.16
C ILE A 179 -21.28 22.91 36.45
N GLU A 180 -22.56 22.59 36.66
CA GLU A 180 -23.59 23.59 36.99
C GLU A 180 -23.48 24.10 38.43
N ASP A 181 -22.89 23.31 39.34
CA ASP A 181 -22.66 23.72 40.71
C ASP A 181 -21.70 24.91 40.79
N LEU A 182 -22.15 26.00 41.44
CA LEU A 182 -21.38 27.23 41.63
C LEU A 182 -20.21 27.05 42.61
N THR A 183 -20.27 26.03 43.47
CA THR A 183 -19.21 25.74 44.46
C THR A 183 -18.01 25.02 43.85
N THR A 184 -18.16 24.43 42.66
CA THR A 184 -17.06 23.70 41.99
C THR A 184 -16.03 24.70 41.44
N PRO A 185 -14.74 24.59 41.81
CA PRO A 185 -13.68 25.44 41.28
C PRO A 185 -13.58 25.42 39.75
N LEU A 186 -13.25 26.57 39.15
CA LEU A 186 -13.08 26.71 37.69
C LEU A 186 -12.03 25.75 37.12
N THR A 187 -10.95 25.48 37.88
CA THR A 187 -9.91 24.51 37.50
C THR A 187 -10.49 23.10 37.34
N ILE A 188 -11.36 22.66 38.25
CA ILE A 188 -12.02 21.36 38.15
C ILE A 188 -13.01 21.34 36.99
N LYS A 189 -13.82 22.40 36.79
CA LYS A 189 -14.72 22.51 35.63
C LYS A 189 -13.94 22.38 34.30
N SER A 190 -12.76 22.98 34.22
CA SER A 190 -11.88 22.90 33.05
C SER A 190 -11.45 21.46 32.69
N TRP A 191 -11.34 20.59 33.70
CA TRP A 191 -10.99 19.17 33.53
C TRP A 191 -12.19 18.29 33.18
N LEU A 192 -13.38 18.63 33.70
CA LEU A 192 -14.60 17.87 33.48
C LEU A 192 -15.21 18.09 32.09
N ILE A 193 -15.21 19.32 31.59
CA ILE A 193 -15.85 19.66 30.30
C ILE A 193 -15.31 18.80 29.14
N PRO A 194 -13.99 18.61 28.95
CA PRO A 194 -13.47 17.78 27.87
C PRO A 194 -13.96 16.33 27.88
N LEU A 195 -14.44 15.79 29.01
CA LEU A 195 -14.96 14.41 29.06
C LEU A 195 -16.19 14.21 28.15
N PHE A 196 -16.96 15.28 27.90
CA PHE A 196 -18.13 15.20 27.02
C PHE A 196 -17.77 14.85 25.57
N GLU A 197 -16.55 15.10 25.11
CA GLU A 197 -16.14 14.72 23.75
C GLU A 197 -16.16 13.20 23.50
N HIS A 198 -16.20 12.41 24.57
CA HIS A 198 -16.19 10.94 24.51
C HIS A 198 -17.59 10.32 24.68
N MET A 199 -18.62 11.15 24.91
CA MET A 199 -19.99 10.70 25.16
C MET A 199 -20.73 10.37 23.85
N THR A 200 -20.26 9.33 23.14
CA THR A 200 -20.70 9.01 21.76
C THR A 200 -21.52 7.73 21.64
N HIS A 201 -21.72 6.99 22.73
CA HIS A 201 -22.41 5.68 22.72
C HIS A 201 -23.91 5.74 22.44
N ASP A 202 -24.55 6.85 22.80
CA ASP A 202 -26.00 6.97 22.75
C ASP A 202 -26.42 8.40 22.46
N ALA A 203 -27.44 8.54 21.60
CA ALA A 203 -27.87 9.85 21.14
C ALA A 203 -28.39 10.73 22.27
N THR A 204 -29.01 10.15 23.30
CA THR A 204 -29.53 10.91 24.44
C THR A 204 -28.41 11.55 25.26
N VAL A 205 -27.31 10.81 25.48
CA VAL A 205 -26.15 11.28 26.25
C VAL A 205 -25.39 12.34 25.46
N SER A 206 -25.17 12.11 24.16
CA SER A 206 -24.55 13.10 23.27
C SER A 206 -25.36 14.40 23.22
N MET A 207 -26.70 14.30 23.12
CA MET A 207 -27.59 15.46 23.10
C MET A 207 -27.52 16.24 24.42
N LYS A 208 -27.51 15.54 25.55
CA LYS A 208 -27.39 16.17 26.87
C LYS A 208 -26.06 16.92 27.02
N GLY A 209 -24.96 16.30 26.59
CA GLY A 209 -23.64 16.96 26.55
C GLY A 209 -23.62 18.18 25.64
N ARG A 210 -24.23 18.08 24.46
CA ARG A 210 -24.39 19.19 23.52
C ARG A 210 -25.17 20.35 24.11
N GLN A 211 -26.33 20.10 24.73
CA GLN A 211 -27.16 21.15 25.34
C GLN A 211 -26.41 21.90 26.44
N LEU A 212 -25.70 21.17 27.31
CA LEU A 212 -24.83 21.77 28.31
C LEU A 212 -23.77 22.66 27.65
N LEU A 213 -23.01 22.13 26.68
CA LEU A 213 -21.93 22.87 26.00
C LEU A 213 -22.44 24.13 25.27
N ILE A 214 -23.59 24.07 24.61
CA ILE A 214 -24.22 25.24 23.99
C ILE A 214 -24.59 26.26 25.08
N SER A 215 -25.21 25.81 26.17
CA SER A 215 -25.59 26.69 27.28
C SER A 215 -24.36 27.40 27.88
N LEU A 216 -23.26 26.68 28.05
CA LEU A 216 -21.97 27.17 28.53
C LEU A 216 -21.39 28.23 27.57
N ILE A 217 -21.38 27.98 26.26
CA ILE A 217 -20.89 28.93 25.27
C ILE A 217 -21.74 30.21 25.24
N THR A 218 -23.05 30.08 25.42
CA THR A 218 -23.98 31.23 25.38
C THR A 218 -24.02 32.05 26.67
N LYS A 219 -23.83 31.41 27.83
CA LYS A 219 -23.96 32.05 29.16
C LYS A 219 -22.61 32.53 29.70
N ASP A 220 -21.57 31.71 29.57
CA ASP A 220 -20.24 32.00 30.12
C ASP A 220 -19.34 32.53 29.00
N THR A 221 -19.12 33.84 29.01
CA THR A 221 -18.42 34.53 27.92
C THR A 221 -16.91 34.61 28.11
N THR A 222 -16.31 34.03 29.17
CA THR A 222 -14.85 34.15 29.37
C THR A 222 -14.06 33.40 28.29
N GLU A 223 -12.95 34.00 27.84
CA GLU A 223 -12.15 33.43 26.75
C GLU A 223 -11.55 32.06 27.11
N GLU A 224 -11.10 31.87 28.35
CA GLU A 224 -10.56 30.60 28.86
C GLU A 224 -11.57 29.46 28.79
N PHE A 225 -12.84 29.76 29.06
CA PHE A 225 -13.90 28.77 29.05
C PHE A 225 -14.35 28.42 27.63
N LEU A 226 -14.42 29.42 26.75
CA LEU A 226 -14.65 29.21 25.31
C LEU A 226 -13.55 28.34 24.68
N GLN A 227 -12.29 28.52 25.08
CA GLN A 227 -11.16 27.68 24.65
C GLN A 227 -11.32 26.19 25.01
N ILE A 228 -12.21 25.84 25.94
CA ILE A 228 -12.47 24.46 26.35
C ILE A 228 -13.81 23.97 25.77
N ALA A 229 -14.88 24.76 25.88
CA ALA A 229 -16.22 24.37 25.48
C ALA A 229 -16.38 24.26 23.94
N VAL A 230 -15.86 25.22 23.16
CA VAL A 230 -15.96 25.21 21.69
C VAL A 230 -15.27 23.98 21.08
N PRO A 231 -14.01 23.66 21.43
CA PRO A 231 -13.36 22.45 20.90
C PRO A 231 -14.06 21.17 21.34
N THR A 232 -14.57 21.12 22.57
CA THR A 232 -15.28 19.95 23.10
C THR A 232 -16.59 19.71 22.33
N LEU A 233 -17.36 20.77 22.06
CA LEU A 233 -18.59 20.69 21.26
C LEU A 233 -18.29 20.24 19.83
N ALA A 234 -17.26 20.81 19.20
CA ALA A 234 -16.85 20.41 17.85
C ALA A 234 -16.44 18.93 17.79
N ARG A 235 -15.63 18.47 18.75
CA ARG A 235 -15.18 17.06 18.80
C ARG A 235 -16.31 16.09 19.15
N LEU A 236 -17.24 16.48 20.02
CA LEU A 236 -18.45 15.69 20.30
C LEU A 236 -19.30 15.53 19.03
N ALA A 237 -19.56 16.63 18.30
CA ALA A 237 -20.34 16.57 17.06
C ALA A 237 -19.70 15.65 16.01
N VAL A 238 -18.38 15.78 15.80
CA VAL A 238 -17.64 14.94 14.84
C VAL A 238 -17.61 13.47 15.26
N LYS A 239 -17.35 13.16 16.55
CA LYS A 239 -17.25 11.76 16.99
C LYS A 239 -18.61 11.06 17.14
N SER A 240 -19.66 11.79 17.52
CA SER A 240 -21.01 11.22 17.68
C SER A 240 -21.81 11.18 16.37
N HIS A 241 -21.43 11.98 15.37
CA HIS A 241 -22.17 12.19 14.12
C HIS A 241 -23.60 12.74 14.31
N ILE A 242 -23.91 13.33 15.47
CA ILE A 242 -25.23 13.85 15.81
C ILE A 242 -25.26 15.38 15.67
N GLU A 243 -26.30 15.89 15.02
CA GLU A 243 -26.57 17.33 14.87
C GLU A 243 -25.37 18.15 14.36
N ILE A 244 -24.56 17.58 13.47
CA ILE A 244 -23.39 18.29 12.90
C ILE A 244 -23.85 19.57 12.19
N GLY A 245 -24.92 19.52 11.41
CA GLY A 245 -25.43 20.69 10.66
C GLY A 245 -25.92 21.81 11.59
N GLU A 246 -26.61 21.47 12.67
CA GLU A 246 -27.02 22.45 13.68
C GLU A 246 -25.82 23.00 14.46
N THR A 247 -24.74 22.21 14.63
CA THR A 247 -23.47 22.70 15.19
C THR A 247 -22.82 23.73 14.27
N VAL A 248 -22.78 23.46 12.96
CA VAL A 248 -22.26 24.41 11.97
C VAL A 248 -23.07 25.70 11.97
N LYS A 249 -24.40 25.63 11.90
CA LYS A 249 -25.30 26.80 11.98
C LYS A 249 -25.08 27.60 13.26
N PHE A 250 -24.98 26.93 14.41
CA PHE A 250 -24.69 27.58 15.68
C PHE A 250 -23.35 28.32 15.67
N PHE A 251 -22.28 27.66 15.20
CA PHE A 251 -20.96 28.29 15.10
C PHE A 251 -20.92 29.46 14.13
N LEU A 252 -21.58 29.40 12.97
CA LEU A 252 -21.66 30.52 12.03
C LEU A 252 -22.44 31.70 12.62
N LYS A 253 -23.57 31.43 13.29
CA LYS A 253 -24.33 32.48 14.00
C LYS A 253 -23.49 33.12 15.10
N PHE A 254 -22.78 32.31 15.89
CA PHE A 254 -21.92 32.81 16.96
C PHE A 254 -20.72 33.60 16.40
N LEU A 255 -20.14 33.16 15.28
CA LEU A 255 -19.05 33.84 14.58
C LEU A 255 -19.42 35.27 14.15
N LYS A 256 -20.66 35.49 13.68
CA LYS A 256 -21.17 36.83 13.31
C LYS A 256 -21.41 37.74 14.52
N LEU A 257 -21.74 37.18 15.68
CA LEU A 257 -22.09 37.92 16.89
C LEU A 257 -20.89 38.22 17.81
N GLU A 258 -19.83 37.40 17.74
CA GLU A 258 -18.71 37.45 18.68
C GLU A 258 -17.67 38.53 18.29
N PRO A 259 -17.52 39.62 19.08
CA PRO A 259 -16.61 40.71 18.73
C PRO A 259 -15.13 40.32 18.82
N ARG A 260 -14.75 39.43 19.74
CA ARG A 260 -13.35 39.13 20.04
C ARG A 260 -12.72 38.30 18.95
N GLN A 261 -11.62 38.79 18.40
CA GLN A 261 -10.91 38.14 17.28
C GLN A 261 -10.43 36.73 17.66
N ASN A 262 -9.83 36.54 18.84
CA ASN A 262 -9.34 35.22 19.26
C ASN A 262 -10.44 34.15 19.33
N CYS A 263 -11.64 34.53 19.78
CA CYS A 263 -12.79 33.64 19.83
C CYS A 263 -13.28 33.29 18.41
N ARG A 264 -13.34 34.26 17.50
CA ARG A 264 -13.64 34.01 16.07
C ARG A 264 -12.62 33.06 15.43
N LYS A 265 -11.32 33.29 15.69
CA LYS A 265 -10.23 32.40 15.23
C LYS A 265 -10.38 30.99 15.77
N LEU A 266 -10.75 30.83 17.04
CA LEU A 266 -11.01 29.54 17.67
C LEU A 266 -12.13 28.78 16.97
N ILE A 267 -13.26 29.44 16.68
CA ILE A 267 -14.40 28.82 15.98
C ILE A 267 -13.99 28.36 14.59
N LEU A 268 -13.37 29.24 13.80
CA LEU A 268 -12.92 28.93 12.44
C LEU A 268 -11.95 27.74 12.41
N ARG A 269 -11.01 27.68 13.37
CA ARG A 269 -10.09 26.55 13.52
C ARG A 269 -10.81 25.22 13.71
N HIS A 270 -11.97 25.22 14.38
CA HIS A 270 -12.75 24.01 14.64
C HIS A 270 -13.79 23.68 13.57
N LEU A 271 -14.17 24.64 12.72
CA LEU A 271 -14.97 24.38 11.52
C LEU A 271 -14.18 23.63 10.44
N VAL A 272 -12.86 23.82 10.32
CA VAL A 272 -12.02 23.11 9.33
C VAL A 272 -12.09 21.57 9.51
N PRO A 273 -11.86 20.98 10.70
CA PRO A 273 -12.06 19.54 10.91
C PRO A 273 -13.49 19.07 10.63
N ILE A 274 -14.51 19.85 11.00
CA ILE A 274 -15.91 19.50 10.73
C ILE A 274 -16.17 19.39 9.23
N ALA A 275 -15.69 20.36 8.44
CA ALA A 275 -15.80 20.34 6.99
C ALA A 275 -15.10 19.15 6.35
N ARG A 276 -13.94 18.73 6.88
CA ARG A 276 -13.22 17.53 6.39
C ARG A 276 -13.94 16.24 6.72
N CYS A 277 -14.53 16.13 7.91
CA CYS A 277 -15.19 14.90 8.35
C CYS A 277 -16.58 14.73 7.74
N CYS A 278 -17.36 15.81 7.59
CA CYS A 278 -18.76 15.75 7.19
C CYS A 278 -19.13 16.87 6.18
N PRO A 279 -18.51 16.86 4.99
CA PRO A 279 -18.69 17.89 3.97
C PRO A 279 -20.14 17.96 3.46
N ILE A 280 -20.85 16.82 3.42
CA ILE A 280 -22.22 16.71 2.90
C ILE A 280 -23.27 17.42 3.76
N VAL A 281 -22.93 17.77 5.01
CA VAL A 281 -23.85 18.39 5.96
C VAL A 281 -23.93 19.90 5.78
N TRP A 282 -23.02 20.49 5.00
CA TRP A 282 -23.00 21.91 4.70
C TRP A 282 -24.02 22.23 3.60
N LEU A 283 -24.91 23.18 3.89
CA LEU A 283 -25.93 23.68 2.95
C LEU A 283 -25.38 24.88 2.19
N ASP A 284 -25.92 25.17 1.01
CA ASP A 284 -25.53 26.34 0.21
C ASP A 284 -25.63 27.63 1.04
N SER A 285 -26.70 27.79 1.82
CA SER A 285 -26.89 28.94 2.71
C SER A 285 -25.78 29.09 3.76
N THR A 286 -25.27 27.97 4.30
CA THR A 286 -24.17 28.01 5.30
C THR A 286 -22.82 28.33 4.66
N THR A 287 -22.63 27.92 3.41
CA THR A 287 -21.44 28.24 2.62
C THR A 287 -21.45 29.71 2.18
N GLU A 288 -22.60 30.22 1.75
CA GLU A 288 -22.82 31.63 1.43
C GLU A 288 -22.57 32.53 2.65
N ASP A 289 -23.12 32.15 3.82
CA ASP A 289 -22.86 32.86 5.08
C ASP A 289 -21.38 32.94 5.44
N LEU A 290 -20.63 31.86 5.15
CA LEU A 290 -19.19 31.79 5.40
C LEU A 290 -18.39 32.67 4.44
N ILE A 291 -18.75 32.67 3.15
CA ILE A 291 -18.13 33.49 2.11
C ILE A 291 -18.41 34.98 2.38
N ALA A 292 -19.66 35.32 2.69
CA ALA A 292 -20.05 36.68 3.06
C ALA A 292 -19.25 37.18 4.28
N PHE A 293 -19.14 36.35 5.33
CA PHE A 293 -18.31 36.67 6.50
C PHE A 293 -16.84 36.93 6.12
N ALA A 294 -16.26 36.14 5.21
CA ALA A 294 -14.87 36.34 4.79
C ALA A 294 -14.69 37.63 3.98
N ASN A 295 -15.62 37.94 3.09
CA ASN A 295 -15.61 39.15 2.28
C ASN A 295 -15.76 40.44 3.12
N ASP A 296 -16.50 40.36 4.23
CA ASP A 296 -16.68 41.47 5.18
C ASP A 296 -15.59 41.56 6.25
N SER A 297 -14.78 40.51 6.42
CA SER A 297 -13.73 40.47 7.42
C SER A 297 -12.47 41.17 6.94
N ASP A 298 -11.83 41.98 7.79
CA ASP A 298 -10.50 42.57 7.56
C ASP A 298 -9.33 41.68 8.02
N ASP A 299 -9.60 40.51 8.61
CA ASP A 299 -8.58 39.61 9.17
C ASP A 299 -8.16 38.53 8.15
N ASP A 300 -6.94 38.63 7.64
CA ASP A 300 -6.38 37.65 6.70
C ASP A 300 -6.36 36.23 7.26
N TYR A 301 -6.22 36.06 8.58
CA TYR A 301 -6.32 34.74 9.19
C TYR A 301 -7.73 34.17 9.05
N ALA A 302 -8.76 34.99 9.25
CA ALA A 302 -10.14 34.56 9.15
C ALA A 302 -10.47 34.13 7.72
N ARG A 303 -10.10 34.96 6.74
CA ARG A 303 -10.23 34.66 5.31
C ARG A 303 -9.48 33.37 4.93
N LEU A 304 -8.27 33.17 5.44
CA LEU A 304 -7.48 31.96 5.22
C LEU A 304 -8.18 30.69 5.75
N GLN A 305 -8.75 30.74 6.97
CA GLN A 305 -9.48 29.60 7.50
C GLN A 305 -10.75 29.31 6.68
N VAL A 306 -11.43 30.33 6.17
CA VAL A 306 -12.58 30.16 5.28
C VAL A 306 -12.16 29.44 3.99
N LEU A 307 -11.07 29.83 3.35
CA LEU A 307 -10.55 29.11 2.17
C LEU A 307 -10.22 27.63 2.49
N ARG A 308 -9.67 27.34 3.68
CA ARG A 308 -9.42 25.96 4.14
C ARG A 308 -10.70 25.15 4.36
N ILE A 309 -11.76 25.79 4.85
CA ILE A 309 -13.08 25.16 5.00
C ILE A 309 -13.62 24.84 3.60
N ILE A 310 -13.60 25.81 2.67
CA ILE A 310 -14.07 25.63 1.29
C ILE A 310 -13.31 24.49 0.59
N GLU A 311 -11.98 24.47 0.67
CA GLU A 311 -11.16 23.39 0.11
C GLU A 311 -11.55 22.02 0.68
N ALA A 312 -11.78 21.94 2.00
CA ALA A 312 -12.20 20.71 2.66
C ALA A 312 -13.57 20.23 2.17
N LEU A 313 -14.54 21.15 1.98
CA LEU A 313 -15.86 20.83 1.44
C LEU A 313 -15.77 20.27 0.03
N ILE A 314 -15.01 20.93 -0.85
CA ILE A 314 -14.85 20.51 -2.25
C ILE A 314 -14.18 19.13 -2.34
N THR A 315 -13.09 18.94 -1.60
CA THR A 315 -12.32 17.69 -1.60
C THR A 315 -13.14 16.53 -1.04
N GLY A 316 -13.97 16.80 -0.03
CA GLY A 316 -14.83 15.82 0.61
C GLY A 316 -16.14 15.53 -0.14
N GLY A 317 -16.36 16.13 -1.31
CA GLY A 317 -17.56 15.89 -2.12
C GLY A 317 -18.79 16.72 -1.72
N GLY A 318 -18.64 17.71 -0.84
CA GLY A 318 -19.65 18.73 -0.61
C GLY A 318 -19.93 19.51 -1.89
N TYR A 319 -21.22 19.76 -2.18
CA TYR A 319 -21.63 20.54 -3.34
C TYR A 319 -21.50 22.03 -3.01
N ILE A 320 -20.84 22.79 -3.88
CA ILE A 320 -20.89 24.27 -3.86
C ILE A 320 -21.60 24.64 -5.16
N THR A 321 -22.84 25.12 -5.06
CA THR A 321 -23.63 25.59 -6.21
C THR A 321 -22.90 26.68 -7.00
N PRO A 322 -23.07 26.73 -8.34
CA PRO A 322 -22.51 27.78 -9.19
C PRO A 322 -23.11 29.19 -8.97
N THR A 323 -24.20 29.32 -8.21
CA THR A 323 -24.81 30.63 -7.87
C THR A 323 -23.94 31.50 -6.96
N SER A 324 -23.01 30.90 -6.19
CA SER A 324 -22.13 31.62 -5.25
C SER A 324 -20.81 32.08 -5.89
N THR A 325 -20.68 31.99 -7.22
CA THR A 325 -19.41 32.22 -7.94
C THR A 325 -18.91 33.66 -7.87
N SER A 326 -19.77 34.67 -7.79
CA SER A 326 -19.33 36.08 -7.76
C SER A 326 -18.61 36.44 -6.46
N ASP A 327 -19.19 36.08 -5.32
CA ASP A 327 -18.62 36.40 -4.00
C ASP A 327 -17.42 35.52 -3.68
N LEU A 328 -17.42 34.28 -4.14
CA LEU A 328 -16.26 33.41 -4.09
C LEU A 328 -15.13 33.92 -4.99
N LYS A 329 -15.44 34.36 -6.23
CA LYS A 329 -14.47 34.97 -7.14
C LYS A 329 -13.86 36.22 -6.51
N LYS A 330 -14.69 37.08 -5.90
CA LYS A 330 -14.21 38.25 -5.14
C LYS A 330 -13.23 37.85 -4.03
N LEU A 331 -13.58 36.84 -3.23
CA LEU A 331 -12.71 36.35 -2.15
C LEU A 331 -11.38 35.80 -2.69
N LEU A 332 -11.41 35.01 -3.77
CA LEU A 332 -10.19 34.49 -4.41
C LEU A 332 -9.34 35.61 -5.01
N GLN A 333 -9.99 36.62 -5.61
CA GLN A 333 -9.32 37.77 -6.21
C GLN A 333 -8.54 38.61 -5.19
N MET A 334 -9.00 38.65 -3.93
CA MET A 334 -8.28 39.33 -2.85
C MET A 334 -6.89 38.72 -2.54
N PHE A 335 -6.62 37.48 -2.98
CA PHE A 335 -5.39 36.75 -2.66
C PHE A 335 -4.50 36.39 -3.86
N ILE A 336 -4.81 36.88 -5.07
CA ILE A 336 -4.03 36.56 -6.29
C ILE A 336 -2.57 37.01 -6.15
N ILE A 337 -2.32 38.17 -5.54
CA ILE A 337 -1.00 38.79 -5.41
C ILE A 337 -0.64 38.96 -3.93
N HIS A 338 -0.89 37.94 -3.12
CA HIS A 338 -0.62 38.03 -1.69
C HIS A 338 0.85 37.71 -1.37
N ASN A 339 1.51 38.59 -0.61
CA ASN A 339 2.93 38.42 -0.25
C ASN A 339 3.17 37.30 0.78
N ASN A 340 2.16 36.98 1.61
CA ASN A 340 2.25 35.87 2.55
C ASN A 340 2.08 34.52 1.83
N ILE A 341 3.15 33.74 1.77
CA ILE A 341 3.25 32.45 1.05
C ILE A 341 2.13 31.46 1.47
N PRO A 342 1.92 31.13 2.76
CA PRO A 342 0.82 30.28 3.20
C PRO A 342 -0.57 30.70 2.70
N VAL A 343 -0.80 32.00 2.56
CA VAL A 343 -2.09 32.55 2.12
C VAL A 343 -2.25 32.40 0.60
N ALA A 344 -1.23 32.80 -0.16
CA ALA A 344 -1.20 32.64 -1.60
C ALA A 344 -1.29 31.16 -2.01
N TYR A 345 -0.58 30.28 -1.32
CA TYR A 345 -0.66 28.82 -1.53
C TYR A 345 -2.08 28.30 -1.29
N GLN A 346 -2.70 28.67 -0.17
CA GLN A 346 -4.07 28.22 0.15
C GLN A 346 -5.06 28.70 -0.90
N CYS A 347 -4.93 29.94 -1.39
CA CYS A 347 -5.76 30.45 -2.48
C CYS A 347 -5.57 29.62 -3.75
N CYS A 348 -4.33 29.41 -4.20
CA CYS A 348 -4.03 28.59 -5.39
C CYS A 348 -4.57 27.16 -5.26
N SER A 349 -4.37 26.52 -4.11
CA SER A 349 -4.88 25.17 -3.84
C SER A 349 -6.40 25.12 -3.93
N THR A 350 -7.09 26.06 -3.28
CA THR A 350 -8.55 26.13 -3.28
C THR A 350 -9.09 26.35 -4.69
N THR A 351 -8.53 27.31 -5.44
CA THR A 351 -8.91 27.58 -6.85
C THR A 351 -8.70 26.35 -7.73
N LEU A 352 -7.57 25.65 -7.60
CA LEU A 352 -7.32 24.42 -8.35
C LEU A 352 -8.36 23.33 -8.01
N ARG A 353 -8.69 23.12 -6.74
CA ARG A 353 -9.73 22.14 -6.35
C ARG A 353 -11.09 22.49 -6.94
N ILE A 354 -11.44 23.76 -6.98
CA ILE A 354 -12.67 24.25 -7.64
C ILE A 354 -12.67 23.87 -9.13
N ILE A 355 -11.60 24.21 -9.85
CA ILE A 355 -11.45 23.90 -11.28
C ILE A 355 -11.59 22.38 -11.54
N LEU A 356 -10.87 21.56 -10.77
CA LEU A 356 -10.91 20.10 -10.91
C LEU A 356 -12.31 19.52 -10.66
N LYS A 357 -13.04 20.05 -9.67
CA LYS A 357 -14.40 19.60 -9.36
C LYS A 357 -15.37 19.92 -10.49
N TYR A 358 -15.32 21.15 -11.03
CA TYR A 358 -16.20 21.55 -12.14
C TYR A 358 -15.97 20.74 -13.41
N ARG A 359 -14.71 20.43 -13.73
CA ARG A 359 -14.39 19.56 -14.88
C ARG A 359 -14.98 18.16 -14.77
N ASN A 360 -14.99 17.58 -13.56
CA ASN A 360 -15.56 16.24 -13.36
C ASN A 360 -17.09 16.23 -13.47
N ILE A 361 -17.76 17.35 -13.19
CA ILE A 361 -19.22 17.48 -13.37
C ILE A 361 -19.54 17.55 -14.87
N SER A 362 -18.81 18.38 -15.63
CA SER A 362 -19.03 18.52 -17.08
C SER A 362 -18.75 17.24 -17.88
N SER A 363 -17.89 16.34 -17.39
CA SER A 363 -17.68 15.03 -18.03
C SER A 363 -18.80 14.02 -17.75
N MET A 364 -19.46 14.10 -16.59
CA MET A 364 -20.53 13.18 -16.17
C MET A 364 -21.91 13.55 -16.76
N GLU A 365 -22.18 14.82 -17.04
CA GLU A 365 -23.49 15.32 -17.52
C GLU A 365 -23.57 15.49 -19.04
N SER A 366 -22.77 14.74 -19.80
CA SER A 366 -22.68 14.81 -21.26
C SER A 366 -23.91 14.28 -22.02
N GLN A 367 -25.07 14.09 -21.38
CA GLN A 367 -26.30 13.64 -22.06
C GLN A 367 -27.53 14.52 -21.95
N ASN A 368 -27.65 15.51 -21.06
CA ASN A 368 -28.80 16.44 -21.08
C ASN A 368 -28.54 17.64 -20.16
N ASN A 369 -28.19 18.81 -20.71
CA ASN A 369 -28.71 20.11 -20.28
C ASN A 369 -28.03 21.28 -21.01
N GLU A 370 -28.83 22.11 -21.68
CA GLU A 370 -28.48 23.42 -22.24
C GLU A 370 -28.24 24.51 -21.17
N LEU A 371 -28.07 24.15 -19.89
CA LEU A 371 -27.78 25.06 -18.77
C LEU A 371 -26.28 25.35 -18.58
N PHE A 372 -25.40 24.67 -19.33
CA PHE A 372 -23.93 24.71 -19.17
C PHE A 372 -23.20 25.65 -20.13
N SER A 373 -23.78 26.80 -20.45
CA SER A 373 -23.11 27.87 -21.19
C SER A 373 -22.19 28.72 -20.30
N SER A 374 -21.33 28.11 -19.49
CA SER A 374 -20.40 28.79 -18.57
C SER A 374 -18.92 28.52 -18.88
N HIS A 375 -18.56 28.41 -20.17
CA HIS A 375 -17.15 28.31 -20.59
C HIS A 375 -16.29 29.47 -20.04
N ASN A 376 -16.84 30.69 -19.95
CA ASN A 376 -16.10 31.87 -19.46
C ASN A 376 -15.63 31.79 -17.99
N VAL A 377 -16.36 31.11 -17.09
CA VAL A 377 -16.01 31.12 -15.65
C VAL A 377 -14.80 30.22 -15.35
N LEU A 378 -14.69 29.09 -16.04
CA LEU A 378 -13.55 28.19 -15.88
C LEU A 378 -12.30 28.80 -16.49
N ASP A 379 -12.40 29.39 -17.67
CA ASP A 379 -11.28 30.05 -18.35
C ASP A 379 -10.76 31.22 -17.51
N ASP A 380 -11.68 32.04 -16.96
CA ASP A 380 -11.34 33.07 -15.99
C ASP A 380 -10.56 32.47 -14.81
N LEU A 381 -11.09 31.47 -14.12
CA LEU A 381 -10.45 30.88 -12.94
C LEU A 381 -9.06 30.29 -13.25
N ILE A 382 -8.89 29.69 -14.43
CA ILE A 382 -7.62 29.16 -14.91
C ILE A 382 -6.61 30.29 -15.13
N GLU A 383 -7.02 31.39 -15.76
CA GLU A 383 -6.18 32.58 -15.94
C GLU A 383 -5.74 33.15 -14.58
N HIS A 384 -6.68 33.35 -13.65
CA HIS A 384 -6.39 33.84 -12.30
C HIS A 384 -5.41 32.91 -11.56
N LEU A 385 -5.58 31.59 -11.69
CA LEU A 385 -4.69 30.61 -11.07
C LEU A 385 -3.28 30.65 -11.67
N ASN A 386 -3.16 30.74 -13.00
CA ASN A 386 -1.86 30.84 -13.67
C ASN A 386 -1.07 32.08 -13.18
N THR A 387 -1.74 33.24 -13.07
CA THR A 387 -1.11 34.45 -12.51
C THR A 387 -0.71 34.26 -11.05
N ALA A 388 -1.61 33.73 -10.21
CA ALA A 388 -1.33 33.53 -8.79
C ALA A 388 -0.17 32.54 -8.55
N LEU A 389 -0.09 31.47 -9.35
CA LEU A 389 1.01 30.50 -9.29
C LEU A 389 2.36 31.12 -9.69
N ALA A 390 2.37 32.00 -10.69
CA ALA A 390 3.59 32.70 -11.09
C ALA A 390 4.12 33.62 -9.96
N VAL A 391 3.23 34.36 -9.31
CA VAL A 391 3.58 35.22 -8.16
C VAL A 391 4.03 34.37 -6.97
N LEU A 392 3.29 33.31 -6.64
CA LEU A 392 3.62 32.40 -5.54
C LEU A 392 5.00 31.76 -5.74
N LEU A 393 5.27 31.23 -6.94
CA LEU A 393 6.57 30.62 -7.26
C LEU A 393 7.70 31.64 -7.07
N THR A 394 7.52 32.87 -7.56
CA THR A 394 8.50 33.95 -7.40
C THR A 394 8.76 34.27 -5.92
N ASN A 395 7.70 34.45 -5.13
CA ASN A 395 7.79 34.78 -3.70
C ASN A 395 8.47 33.64 -2.90
N VAL A 396 8.12 32.39 -3.19
CA VAL A 396 8.70 31.21 -2.52
C VAL A 396 10.20 31.08 -2.81
N ILE A 397 10.60 31.35 -4.06
CA ILE A 397 12.02 31.32 -4.46
C ILE A 397 12.80 32.43 -3.78
N GLN A 398 12.24 33.65 -3.73
CA GLN A 398 12.86 34.77 -3.02
C GLN A 398 12.98 34.51 -1.52
N ALA A 399 11.98 33.87 -0.91
CA ALA A 399 11.99 33.49 0.51
C ALA A 399 12.86 32.26 0.82
N ASN A 400 13.31 31.53 -0.20
CA ASN A 400 14.11 30.32 -0.08
C ASN A 400 13.43 29.20 0.75
N GLU A 401 12.10 29.07 0.63
CA GLU A 401 11.30 28.12 1.40
C GLU A 401 11.08 26.79 0.64
N LEU A 402 11.93 25.79 0.88
CA LEU A 402 11.91 24.50 0.17
C LEU A 402 10.57 23.74 0.27
N ARG A 403 9.95 23.74 1.45
CA ARG A 403 8.68 23.04 1.67
C ARG A 403 7.54 23.64 0.85
N GLU A 404 7.45 24.97 0.83
CA GLU A 404 6.41 25.65 0.06
C GLU A 404 6.69 25.61 -1.44
N LEU A 405 7.95 25.49 -1.85
CA LEU A 405 8.31 25.21 -3.25
C LEU A 405 7.76 23.86 -3.68
N GLN A 406 8.00 22.79 -2.91
CA GLN A 406 7.46 21.47 -3.21
C GLN A 406 5.92 21.49 -3.31
N ASN A 407 5.26 22.16 -2.37
CA ASN A 407 3.80 22.30 -2.37
C ASN A 407 3.31 23.04 -3.63
N THR A 408 3.96 24.15 -4.00
CA THR A 408 3.64 24.96 -5.19
C THR A 408 3.85 24.18 -6.48
N LEU A 409 4.97 23.44 -6.60
CA LEU A 409 5.25 22.59 -7.76
C LEU A 409 4.20 21.48 -7.90
N ASN A 410 3.73 20.90 -6.79
CA ASN A 410 2.64 19.90 -6.83
C ASN A 410 1.32 20.49 -7.35
N LEU A 411 1.04 21.79 -7.12
CA LEU A 411 -0.12 22.47 -7.70
C LEU A 411 0.05 22.66 -9.21
N ILE A 412 1.23 23.12 -9.64
CA ILE A 412 1.58 23.27 -11.06
C ILE A 412 1.46 21.93 -11.80
N GLU A 413 1.99 20.86 -11.23
CA GLU A 413 1.91 19.51 -11.79
C GLU A 413 0.45 19.03 -11.93
N GLN A 414 -0.39 19.27 -10.91
CA GLN A 414 -1.81 18.91 -10.96
C GLN A 414 -2.59 19.71 -12.00
N LEU A 415 -2.38 21.03 -12.11
CA LEU A 415 -3.02 21.86 -13.12
C LEU A 415 -2.62 21.43 -14.54
N SER A 416 -1.31 21.22 -14.75
CA SER A 416 -0.74 20.86 -16.05
C SER A 416 -1.21 19.49 -16.53
N ARG A 417 -1.51 18.53 -15.65
CA ARG A 417 -2.08 17.22 -16.03
C ARG A 417 -3.48 17.33 -16.61
N VAL A 418 -4.18 18.41 -16.30
CA VAL A 418 -5.59 18.58 -16.62
C VAL A 418 -5.76 19.52 -17.82
N TYR A 419 -5.02 20.64 -17.88
CA TYR A 419 -5.14 21.64 -18.95
C TYR A 419 -3.83 21.83 -19.71
N ASN A 420 -3.80 21.44 -20.99
CA ASN A 420 -2.60 21.51 -21.83
C ASN A 420 -2.11 22.94 -22.08
N GLU A 421 -3.01 23.92 -22.27
CA GLU A 421 -2.63 25.32 -22.48
C GLU A 421 -1.94 25.91 -21.23
N SER A 422 -2.47 25.63 -20.04
CA SER A 422 -1.80 25.98 -18.78
C SER A 422 -0.48 25.24 -18.59
N ALA A 423 -0.36 23.99 -19.07
CA ALA A 423 0.89 23.24 -19.02
C ALA A 423 2.01 23.95 -19.80
N GLN A 424 1.71 24.49 -20.99
CA GLN A 424 2.67 25.28 -21.76
C GLN A 424 3.16 26.52 -21.00
N ASN A 425 2.24 27.29 -20.43
CA ASN A 425 2.57 28.48 -19.64
C ASN A 425 3.39 28.15 -18.39
N CYS A 426 3.01 27.09 -17.67
CA CYS A 426 3.71 26.62 -16.47
C CYS A 426 5.10 26.08 -16.79
N ILE A 427 5.28 25.31 -17.87
CA ILE A 427 6.58 24.78 -18.28
C ILE A 427 7.52 25.92 -18.68
N HIS A 428 7.04 26.89 -19.45
CA HIS A 428 7.81 28.08 -19.81
C HIS A 428 8.22 28.89 -18.58
N LEU A 429 7.30 29.10 -17.64
CA LEU A 429 7.58 29.75 -16.36
C LEU A 429 8.66 29.00 -15.56
N LEU A 430 8.61 27.67 -15.52
CA LEU A 430 9.61 26.88 -14.80
C LEU A 430 11.00 26.96 -15.44
N PHE A 431 11.10 26.90 -16.77
CA PHE A 431 12.39 27.06 -17.47
C PHE A 431 13.00 28.45 -17.26
N THR A 432 12.19 29.50 -17.40
CA THR A 432 12.64 30.88 -17.13
C THR A 432 13.06 31.07 -15.67
N THR A 433 12.35 30.43 -14.75
CA THR A 433 12.71 30.42 -13.33
C THR A 433 14.03 29.68 -13.07
N CYS A 434 14.23 28.49 -13.64
CA CYS A 434 15.49 27.73 -13.53
C CYS A 434 16.70 28.55 -13.99
N ALA A 435 16.56 29.38 -15.02
CA ALA A 435 17.65 30.22 -15.53
C ALA A 435 18.09 31.32 -14.55
N ASN A 436 17.23 31.71 -13.60
CA ASN A 436 17.45 32.83 -12.70
C ASN A 436 17.71 32.41 -11.23
N VAL A 437 17.64 31.12 -10.92
CA VAL A 437 17.84 30.61 -9.55
C VAL A 437 19.30 30.23 -9.32
N GLU A 438 19.93 30.86 -8.33
CA GLU A 438 21.31 30.55 -7.94
C GLU A 438 21.41 29.40 -6.91
N ASN A 439 20.36 29.20 -6.08
CA ASN A 439 20.39 28.15 -5.06
C ASN A 439 20.27 26.76 -5.70
N PRO A 440 21.27 25.86 -5.53
CA PRO A 440 21.27 24.53 -6.14
C PRO A 440 20.13 23.63 -5.64
N GLU A 441 19.71 23.75 -4.38
CA GLU A 441 18.62 22.93 -3.84
C GLU A 441 17.27 23.29 -4.46
N LEU A 442 16.98 24.60 -4.60
CA LEU A 442 15.77 25.07 -5.29
C LEU A 442 15.77 24.65 -6.76
N LEU A 443 16.91 24.81 -7.43
CA LEU A 443 17.09 24.39 -8.82
C LEU A 443 16.87 22.87 -8.99
N SER A 444 17.30 22.06 -8.02
CA SER A 444 17.06 20.61 -8.00
C SER A 444 15.56 20.28 -7.96
N TYR A 445 14.77 20.97 -7.13
CA TYR A 445 13.31 20.77 -7.10
C TYR A 445 12.61 21.22 -8.39
N LEU A 446 13.02 22.36 -8.96
CA LEU A 446 12.48 22.85 -10.22
C LEU A 446 12.78 21.88 -11.37
N ALA A 447 14.03 21.41 -11.49
CA ALA A 447 14.43 20.44 -12.50
C ALA A 447 13.69 19.11 -12.35
N LYS A 448 13.52 18.61 -11.11
CA LYS A 448 12.71 17.41 -10.82
C LYS A 448 11.24 17.58 -11.23
N SER A 449 10.66 18.76 -11.02
CA SER A 449 9.28 19.06 -11.45
C SER A 449 9.16 19.08 -12.98
N LEU A 450 10.11 19.70 -13.68
CA LEU A 450 10.17 19.65 -15.15
C LEU A 450 10.25 18.21 -15.67
N VAL A 451 11.07 17.35 -15.06
CA VAL A 451 11.16 15.91 -15.41
C VAL A 451 9.82 15.20 -15.18
N ARG A 452 9.05 15.55 -14.15
CA ARG A 452 7.72 14.96 -13.94
C ARG A 452 6.72 15.45 -14.98
N LEU A 453 6.73 16.73 -15.32
CA LEU A 453 5.88 17.30 -16.37
C LEU A 453 6.21 16.72 -17.75
N SER A 454 7.49 16.44 -18.01
CA SER A 454 7.96 15.88 -19.28
C SER A 454 7.38 14.53 -19.61
N THR A 455 7.06 13.74 -18.58
CA THR A 455 6.40 12.45 -18.77
C THR A 455 5.05 12.58 -19.47
N ASN A 456 4.34 13.71 -19.36
CA ASN A 456 3.02 13.91 -19.99
C ASN A 456 3.04 14.94 -21.14
N HIS A 457 4.05 15.82 -21.18
CA HIS A 457 4.08 17.00 -22.05
C HIS A 457 5.35 17.08 -22.89
N LYS A 458 5.75 15.95 -23.49
CA LYS A 458 6.99 15.82 -24.27
C LYS A 458 7.09 16.87 -25.39
N GLU A 459 6.01 17.06 -26.15
CA GLU A 459 5.99 18.01 -27.28
C GLU A 459 6.20 19.46 -26.82
N ILE A 460 5.60 19.83 -25.69
CA ILE A 460 5.76 21.17 -25.11
C ILE A 460 7.22 21.40 -24.68
N ILE A 461 7.86 20.40 -24.10
CA ILE A 461 9.27 20.51 -23.66
C ILE A 461 10.23 20.49 -24.85
N ALA A 462 9.91 19.77 -25.93
CA ALA A 462 10.69 19.80 -27.16
C ALA A 462 10.79 21.23 -27.74
N ASN A 463 9.75 22.05 -27.56
CA ASN A 463 9.77 23.47 -27.96
C ASN A 463 10.72 24.34 -27.12
N GLU A 464 11.16 23.88 -25.94
CA GLU A 464 12.05 24.59 -25.01
C GLU A 464 13.51 24.09 -25.05
N THR A 465 13.87 23.28 -26.05
CA THR A 465 15.22 22.73 -26.24
C THR A 465 16.33 23.79 -26.20
N ALA A 466 16.09 24.97 -26.76
CA ALA A 466 17.05 26.07 -26.73
C ALA A 466 17.33 26.58 -25.31
N GLN A 467 16.32 26.67 -24.44
CA GLN A 467 16.51 27.06 -23.03
C GLN A 467 17.24 25.97 -22.26
N LEU A 468 16.91 24.71 -22.53
CA LEU A 468 17.56 23.56 -21.92
C LEU A 468 19.07 23.48 -22.24
N CYS A 469 19.45 23.71 -23.50
CA CYS A 469 20.87 23.80 -23.89
C CYS A 469 21.60 24.92 -23.15
N ARG A 470 20.96 26.09 -22.95
CA ARG A 470 21.54 27.20 -22.17
C ARG A 470 21.77 26.81 -20.70
N LEU A 471 20.81 26.10 -20.09
CA LEU A 471 20.94 25.62 -18.71
C LEU A 471 22.07 24.59 -18.56
N LEU A 472 22.18 23.64 -19.49
CA LEU A 472 23.25 22.63 -19.51
C LEU A 472 24.64 23.23 -19.75
N ALA A 473 24.71 24.30 -20.55
CA ALA A 473 25.95 25.02 -20.82
C ALA A 473 26.39 25.94 -19.66
N ASN A 474 25.59 26.09 -18.60
CA ASN A 474 25.92 26.98 -17.49
C ASN A 474 27.10 26.43 -16.68
N PRO A 475 28.26 27.12 -16.63
CA PRO A 475 29.45 26.64 -15.94
C PRO A 475 29.30 26.58 -14.41
N SER A 476 28.30 27.24 -13.81
CA SER A 476 28.03 27.16 -12.37
C SER A 476 27.27 25.89 -11.96
N LEU A 477 26.83 25.08 -12.92
CA LEU A 477 26.07 23.85 -12.68
C LEU A 477 26.98 22.73 -12.14
N ASN A 478 27.31 22.76 -10.86
CA ASN A 478 28.16 21.74 -10.22
C ASN A 478 27.36 20.61 -9.56
N ASP A 479 26.04 20.73 -9.47
CA ASP A 479 25.18 19.76 -8.80
C ASP A 479 24.83 18.58 -9.74
N ASP A 480 25.24 17.38 -9.32
CA ASP A 480 25.08 16.12 -10.05
C ASP A 480 23.59 15.71 -10.20
N ASP A 481 22.76 16.05 -9.21
CA ASP A 481 21.31 15.82 -9.24
C ASP A 481 20.63 16.71 -10.30
N VAL A 482 20.94 18.00 -10.30
CA VAL A 482 20.37 18.96 -11.26
C VAL A 482 20.79 18.59 -12.69
N ARG A 483 22.08 18.32 -12.90
CA ARG A 483 22.61 17.95 -14.22
C ARG A 483 21.97 16.68 -14.75
N TYR A 484 21.81 15.65 -13.91
CA TYR A 484 21.09 14.44 -14.26
C TYR A 484 19.66 14.74 -14.75
N ASN A 485 18.91 15.57 -14.02
CA ASN A 485 17.53 15.91 -14.39
C ASN A 485 17.45 16.69 -15.71
N LEU A 486 18.35 17.65 -15.94
CA LEU A 486 18.40 18.41 -17.20
C LEU A 486 18.80 17.51 -18.39
N LEU A 487 19.74 16.59 -18.20
CA LEU A 487 20.09 15.61 -19.24
C LEU A 487 18.94 14.64 -19.53
N ALA A 488 18.21 14.19 -18.51
CA ALA A 488 17.02 13.36 -18.70
C ALA A 488 15.94 14.09 -19.53
N LEU A 489 15.75 15.40 -19.32
CA LEU A 489 14.88 16.23 -20.16
C LEU A 489 15.40 16.35 -21.59
N PHE A 490 16.71 16.52 -21.76
CA PHE A 490 17.32 16.75 -23.08
C PHE A 490 17.20 15.51 -23.95
N VAL A 491 17.53 14.36 -23.38
CA VAL A 491 17.38 13.05 -24.02
C VAL A 491 15.92 12.77 -24.39
N LEU A 492 14.96 13.13 -23.52
CA LEU A 492 13.55 12.94 -23.82
C LEU A 492 13.07 13.87 -24.95
N SER A 493 13.57 15.10 -25.01
CA SER A 493 13.19 16.10 -26.02
C SER A 493 13.72 15.73 -27.41
N ASN A 494 14.87 15.07 -27.48
CA ASN A 494 15.53 14.67 -28.72
C ASN A 494 15.89 13.16 -28.70
N PRO A 495 14.92 12.26 -28.99
CA PRO A 495 15.11 10.82 -28.83
C PRO A 495 16.06 10.17 -29.85
N ASN A 496 16.43 10.89 -30.92
CA ASN A 496 17.36 10.39 -31.95
C ASN A 496 18.83 10.74 -31.65
N ASN A 497 19.12 11.30 -30.47
CA ASN A 497 20.45 11.79 -30.14
C ASN A 497 21.47 10.68 -29.98
N ASP A 498 22.67 10.94 -30.51
CA ASP A 498 23.85 10.13 -30.29
C ASP A 498 24.52 10.49 -28.96
N ILE A 499 25.21 9.54 -28.33
CA ILE A 499 25.99 9.77 -27.11
C ILE A 499 26.99 10.92 -27.29
N ASN A 500 27.49 11.10 -28.51
CA ASN A 500 28.42 12.17 -28.90
C ASN A 500 27.89 13.58 -28.59
N GLU A 501 26.57 13.80 -28.64
CA GLU A 501 25.97 15.12 -28.35
C GLU A 501 25.96 15.45 -26.85
N ILE A 502 25.96 14.43 -25.99
CA ILE A 502 25.88 14.59 -24.52
C ILE A 502 27.14 14.15 -23.79
N HIS A 503 28.14 13.63 -24.51
CA HIS A 503 29.33 12.99 -23.95
C HIS A 503 30.08 13.87 -22.94
N GLU A 504 30.28 15.14 -23.27
CA GLU A 504 30.98 16.09 -22.38
C GLU A 504 30.19 16.39 -21.10
N HIS A 505 28.86 16.33 -21.15
CA HIS A 505 28.02 16.50 -19.95
C HIS A 505 27.96 15.20 -19.12
N VAL A 506 27.93 14.04 -19.77
CA VAL A 506 27.91 12.72 -19.12
C VAL A 506 29.21 12.44 -18.36
N LYS A 507 30.38 12.84 -18.91
CA LYS A 507 31.68 12.72 -18.22
C LYS A 507 31.72 13.39 -16.85
N GLN A 508 30.89 14.42 -16.68
CA GLN A 508 30.85 15.19 -15.45
C GLN A 508 29.76 14.70 -14.48
N LEU A 509 29.04 13.61 -14.80
CA LEU A 509 28.14 12.94 -13.88
C LEU A 509 28.90 11.90 -13.03
N SER A 510 28.41 11.63 -11.82
CA SER A 510 28.88 10.45 -11.09
C SER A 510 28.46 9.15 -11.81
N PRO A 511 29.20 8.03 -11.63
CA PRO A 511 28.83 6.74 -12.22
C PRO A 511 27.40 6.31 -11.87
N TRP A 512 26.94 6.61 -10.65
CA TRP A 512 25.57 6.34 -10.23
C TRP A 512 24.54 7.17 -11.01
N LYS A 513 24.76 8.47 -11.23
CA LYS A 513 23.85 9.29 -12.05
C LYS A 513 23.87 8.91 -13.52
N CYS A 514 25.03 8.52 -14.04
CA CYS A 514 25.13 7.96 -15.38
C CYS A 514 24.29 6.67 -15.50
N PHE A 515 24.35 5.78 -14.51
CA PHE A 515 23.47 4.61 -14.45
C PHE A 515 21.98 4.98 -14.35
N LEU A 516 21.62 5.98 -13.53
CA LEU A 516 20.24 6.45 -13.45
C LEU A 516 19.74 7.04 -14.79
N LEU A 517 20.63 7.66 -15.57
CA LEU A 517 20.33 8.17 -16.91
C LEU A 517 20.19 7.03 -17.91
N ALA A 518 21.04 6.01 -17.85
CA ALA A 518 20.89 4.78 -18.63
C ALA A 518 19.54 4.11 -18.32
N ARG A 519 19.21 3.92 -17.04
CA ARG A 519 17.92 3.39 -16.58
C ARG A 519 16.73 4.23 -17.08
N TRP A 520 16.87 5.56 -17.10
CA TRP A 520 15.87 6.45 -17.68
C TRP A 520 15.68 6.15 -19.17
N CYS A 521 16.76 6.07 -19.94
CA CYS A 521 16.73 5.70 -21.36
C CYS A 521 16.04 4.34 -21.59
N ILE A 522 16.35 3.33 -20.77
CA ILE A 522 15.74 1.99 -20.87
C ILE A 522 14.22 2.03 -20.63
N ARG A 523 13.76 2.74 -19.58
CA ARG A 523 12.33 2.89 -19.29
C ARG A 523 11.59 3.66 -20.38
N HIS A 524 12.30 4.49 -21.13
CA HIS A 524 11.81 5.23 -22.29
C HIS A 524 12.27 4.59 -23.62
N CYS A 525 12.57 3.29 -23.68
CA CYS A 525 12.87 2.55 -24.92
C CYS A 525 13.95 3.19 -25.84
N LEU A 526 14.89 3.97 -25.28
CA LEU A 526 16.03 4.54 -25.98
C LEU A 526 17.24 3.61 -25.81
N PHE A 527 17.12 2.38 -26.32
CA PHE A 527 18.06 1.29 -26.00
C PHE A 527 19.47 1.52 -26.53
N LYS A 528 19.62 2.12 -27.72
CA LYS A 528 20.94 2.45 -28.27
C LYS A 528 21.73 3.36 -27.33
N LEU A 529 21.14 4.48 -26.93
CA LEU A 529 21.77 5.41 -25.98
C LEU A 529 21.99 4.76 -24.61
N ALA A 530 21.07 3.90 -24.16
CA ALA A 530 21.24 3.15 -22.93
C ALA A 530 22.46 2.21 -22.96
N ILE A 531 22.71 1.51 -24.07
CA ILE A 531 23.89 0.65 -24.25
C ILE A 531 25.17 1.48 -24.12
N ASP A 532 25.23 2.63 -24.79
CA ASP A 532 26.41 3.50 -24.77
C ASP A 532 26.67 4.05 -23.35
N LEU A 533 25.62 4.42 -22.61
CA LEU A 533 25.72 4.86 -21.21
C LEU A 533 26.12 3.71 -20.27
N LEU A 534 25.53 2.51 -20.40
CA LEU A 534 25.88 1.34 -19.60
C LEU A 534 27.35 0.94 -19.82
N GLN A 535 27.86 1.06 -21.04
CA GLN A 535 29.27 0.81 -21.37
C GLN A 535 30.22 1.79 -20.66
N ILE A 536 29.80 3.02 -20.38
CA ILE A 536 30.56 3.96 -19.55
C ILE A 536 30.55 3.50 -18.09
N VAL A 537 29.38 3.12 -17.57
CA VAL A 537 29.21 2.72 -16.17
C VAL A 537 29.96 1.42 -15.84
N ILE A 538 29.92 0.42 -16.72
CA ILE A 538 30.56 -0.89 -16.48
C ILE A 538 32.08 -0.74 -16.28
N ASN A 539 32.72 0.20 -16.99
CA ASN A 539 34.13 0.51 -16.87
C ASN A 539 34.50 1.19 -15.52
N CYS A 540 33.50 1.60 -14.73
CA CYS A 540 33.70 2.24 -13.43
C CYS A 540 33.38 1.30 -12.25
N VAL A 541 32.90 0.07 -12.50
CA VAL A 541 32.45 -0.87 -11.46
C VAL A 541 33.55 -1.86 -11.12
N ASN A 542 33.81 -2.04 -9.82
CA ASN A 542 34.82 -2.98 -9.31
C ASN A 542 34.22 -4.24 -8.65
N ILE A 543 32.88 -4.35 -8.62
CA ILE A 543 32.17 -5.45 -7.94
C ILE A 543 31.59 -6.37 -9.02
N SER A 544 32.01 -7.64 -9.02
CA SER A 544 31.64 -8.62 -10.04
C SER A 544 30.13 -8.78 -10.22
N ILE A 545 29.34 -8.74 -9.13
CA ILE A 545 27.89 -8.88 -9.23
C ILE A 545 27.23 -7.72 -9.98
N HIS A 546 27.74 -6.49 -9.79
CA HIS A 546 27.25 -5.32 -10.50
C HIS A 546 27.67 -5.34 -11.96
N GLU A 547 28.88 -5.81 -12.27
CA GLU A 547 29.34 -5.99 -13.66
C GLU A 547 28.45 -7.00 -14.41
N ILE A 548 28.17 -8.15 -13.79
CA ILE A 548 27.24 -9.18 -14.32
C ILE A 548 25.85 -8.59 -14.57
N TRP A 549 25.32 -7.82 -13.61
CA TRP A 549 24.02 -7.18 -13.75
C TRP A 549 23.99 -6.15 -14.89
N LEU A 550 25.01 -5.30 -15.00
CA LEU A 550 25.12 -4.31 -16.07
C LEU A 550 25.25 -4.97 -17.45
N GLN A 551 26.02 -6.06 -17.56
CA GLN A 551 26.12 -6.83 -18.79
C GLN A 551 24.76 -7.46 -19.17
N THR A 552 24.04 -7.98 -18.19
CA THR A 552 22.69 -8.53 -18.38
C THR A 552 21.75 -7.45 -18.95
N LEU A 553 21.78 -6.23 -18.38
CA LEU A 553 21.01 -5.10 -18.88
C LEU A 553 21.41 -4.69 -20.30
N MET A 554 22.71 -4.70 -20.61
CA MET A 554 23.20 -4.38 -21.95
C MET A 554 22.72 -5.39 -22.99
N ASP A 555 22.74 -6.69 -22.69
CA ASP A 555 22.26 -7.73 -23.60
C ASP A 555 20.74 -7.57 -23.86
N ILE A 556 19.95 -7.27 -22.82
CA ILE A 556 18.52 -6.95 -22.97
C ILE A 556 18.33 -5.73 -23.88
N CYS A 557 19.12 -4.66 -23.69
CA CYS A 557 19.03 -3.47 -24.53
C CYS A 557 19.43 -3.75 -25.98
N ARG A 558 20.47 -4.57 -26.23
CA ARG A 558 20.89 -4.98 -27.58
C ARG A 558 19.79 -5.77 -28.29
N ALA A 559 19.10 -6.65 -27.57
CA ALA A 559 17.96 -7.39 -28.12
C ALA A 559 16.86 -6.43 -28.60
N GLU A 560 16.42 -5.50 -27.75
CA GLU A 560 15.34 -4.57 -28.09
C GLU A 560 15.75 -3.52 -29.14
N GLU A 561 17.01 -3.05 -29.12
CA GLU A 561 17.56 -2.19 -30.18
C GLU A 561 17.55 -2.91 -31.54
N ARG A 562 17.93 -4.19 -31.57
CA ARG A 562 17.93 -5.00 -32.79
C ARG A 562 16.51 -5.16 -33.37
N LEU A 563 15.51 -5.34 -32.51
CA LEU A 563 14.11 -5.39 -32.94
C LEU A 563 13.59 -4.02 -33.42
N GLN A 564 13.96 -2.93 -32.75
CA GLN A 564 13.61 -1.57 -33.19
C GLN A 564 14.23 -1.21 -34.54
N THR A 565 15.49 -1.57 -34.79
CA THR A 565 16.17 -1.28 -36.07
C THR A 565 15.55 -2.07 -37.22
N ALA A 566 15.14 -3.32 -36.98
CA ALA A 566 14.40 -4.13 -37.95
C ALA A 566 13.10 -3.46 -38.43
N MET A 567 12.46 -2.63 -37.58
CA MET A 567 11.28 -1.84 -37.91
C MET A 567 11.49 -0.89 -39.10
N ASN A 568 12.70 -0.37 -39.25
CA ASN A 568 13.01 0.70 -40.21
C ASN A 568 13.59 0.16 -41.52
N SER A 569 14.21 -1.02 -41.51
CA SER A 569 15.01 -1.53 -42.63
C SER A 569 14.50 -2.83 -43.27
N SER A 570 13.65 -3.62 -42.59
CA SER A 570 13.41 -5.03 -42.97
C SER A 570 11.95 -5.50 -42.94
N LYS A 571 10.96 -4.60 -42.90
CA LYS A 571 9.54 -4.99 -42.79
C LYS A 571 9.04 -5.89 -43.93
N ASP A 572 9.59 -5.71 -45.13
CA ASP A 572 9.17 -6.42 -46.34
C ASP A 572 10.06 -7.64 -46.67
N ASP A 573 11.23 -7.75 -46.02
CA ASP A 573 12.16 -8.88 -46.18
C ASP A 573 12.09 -9.81 -44.98
N LEU A 574 11.28 -10.86 -45.11
CA LEU A 574 11.04 -11.84 -44.04
C LEU A 574 12.30 -12.58 -43.61
N GLN A 575 13.27 -12.77 -44.51
CA GLN A 575 14.51 -13.45 -44.16
C GLN A 575 15.35 -12.60 -43.22
N VAL A 576 15.56 -11.32 -43.59
CA VAL A 576 16.30 -10.36 -42.76
C VAL A 576 15.60 -10.14 -41.41
N LEU A 577 14.26 -10.09 -41.41
CA LEU A 577 13.49 -10.00 -40.19
C LEU A 577 13.66 -11.23 -39.29
N CYS A 578 13.64 -12.46 -39.84
CA CYS A 578 13.92 -13.68 -39.10
C CYS A 578 15.32 -13.68 -38.47
N GLU A 579 16.34 -13.23 -39.20
CA GLU A 579 17.72 -13.11 -38.70
C GLU A 579 17.79 -12.12 -37.53
N ASN A 580 17.15 -10.96 -37.66
CA ASN A 580 17.08 -9.95 -36.59
C ASN A 580 16.39 -10.49 -35.32
N ILE A 581 15.28 -11.22 -35.47
CA ILE A 581 14.54 -11.79 -34.34
C ILE A 581 15.34 -12.92 -33.68
N ALA A 582 16.01 -13.78 -34.46
CA ALA A 582 16.85 -14.85 -33.93
C ALA A 582 18.02 -14.29 -33.11
N GLU A 583 18.68 -13.25 -33.60
CA GLU A 583 19.77 -12.60 -32.88
C GLU A 583 19.27 -11.91 -31.60
N ALA A 584 18.13 -11.22 -31.65
CA ALA A 584 17.50 -10.67 -30.45
C ALA A 584 17.17 -11.74 -29.41
N GLY A 585 16.68 -12.91 -29.85
CA GLY A 585 16.45 -14.08 -28.99
C GLY A 585 17.73 -14.56 -28.30
N SER A 586 18.85 -14.62 -29.03
CA SER A 586 20.14 -15.06 -28.47
C SER A 586 20.65 -14.15 -27.35
N PHE A 587 20.43 -12.83 -27.45
CA PHE A 587 20.77 -11.89 -26.38
C PHE A 587 19.91 -12.10 -25.14
N TYR A 588 18.60 -12.37 -25.29
CA TYR A 588 17.75 -12.70 -24.15
C TYR A 588 18.14 -14.02 -23.49
N GLU A 589 18.47 -15.07 -24.25
CA GLU A 589 18.99 -16.33 -23.72
C GLU A 589 20.31 -16.11 -22.95
N SER A 590 21.24 -15.34 -23.51
CA SER A 590 22.48 -14.93 -22.82
C SER A 590 22.17 -14.25 -21.49
N SER A 591 21.29 -13.25 -21.48
CA SER A 591 20.91 -12.51 -20.27
C SER A 591 20.30 -13.41 -19.19
N LEU A 592 19.43 -14.37 -19.56
CA LEU A 592 18.81 -15.31 -18.61
C LEU A 592 19.85 -16.25 -17.96
N ILE A 593 20.87 -16.66 -18.71
CA ILE A 593 21.96 -17.51 -18.21
C ILE A 593 22.87 -16.72 -17.27
N THR A 594 23.18 -15.47 -17.62
CA THR A 594 24.13 -14.62 -16.88
C THR A 594 23.50 -13.99 -15.62
N MET A 595 22.20 -13.72 -15.62
CA MET A 595 21.52 -13.03 -14.52
C MET A 595 21.67 -13.81 -13.18
N PRO A 596 21.98 -13.16 -12.05
CA PRO A 596 22.10 -13.81 -10.75
C PRO A 596 20.77 -14.42 -10.25
N THR A 597 20.82 -15.49 -9.43
CA THR A 597 19.62 -16.05 -8.76
C THR A 597 19.28 -15.28 -7.49
N THR A 598 20.28 -15.14 -6.62
CA THR A 598 20.18 -14.68 -5.25
C THR A 598 21.51 -14.02 -4.89
N VAL A 599 21.44 -12.84 -4.28
CA VAL A 599 22.62 -12.11 -3.83
C VAL A 599 22.45 -11.83 -2.34
N SER A 600 23.36 -12.37 -1.52
CA SER A 600 23.44 -12.01 -0.10
C SER A 600 24.15 -10.66 0.02
N ILE A 601 23.43 -9.65 0.49
CA ILE A 601 24.01 -8.35 0.81
C ILE A 601 24.29 -8.37 2.31
N ASP A 602 25.57 -8.52 2.66
CA ASP A 602 26.03 -8.40 4.04
C ASP A 602 26.17 -6.92 4.39
N ASP A 603 25.11 -6.35 4.98
CA ASP A 603 25.24 -5.08 5.68
C ASP A 603 25.68 -5.39 7.13
N ASN A 604 26.53 -4.57 7.74
CA ASN A 604 27.20 -4.80 9.04
C ASN A 604 26.27 -5.13 10.25
N LYS A 605 24.96 -5.24 10.04
CA LYS A 605 23.93 -5.63 11.02
C LYS A 605 22.92 -6.67 10.51
N HIS A 606 22.78 -6.91 9.20
CA HIS A 606 21.77 -7.81 8.61
C HIS A 606 22.25 -8.38 7.26
N SER A 607 22.13 -9.70 7.05
CA SER A 607 22.21 -10.31 5.73
C SER A 607 20.83 -10.20 5.05
N ILE A 608 20.74 -9.46 3.95
CA ILE A 608 19.53 -9.38 3.13
C ILE A 608 19.78 -10.17 1.84
N ASP A 609 19.03 -11.26 1.63
CA ASP A 609 19.04 -11.98 0.36
C ASP A 609 18.13 -11.26 -0.63
N ALA A 610 18.71 -10.66 -1.67
CA ALA A 610 17.96 -10.11 -2.80
C ALA A 610 17.78 -11.19 -3.86
N THR A 611 16.53 -11.51 -4.21
CA THR A 611 16.19 -12.43 -5.31
C THR A 611 15.86 -11.66 -6.59
N PHE A 612 16.23 -12.21 -7.74
CA PHE A 612 15.95 -11.66 -9.09
C PHE A 612 14.78 -12.38 -9.76
N ASP A 613 13.83 -12.89 -8.97
CA ASP A 613 12.78 -13.79 -9.47
C ASP A 613 11.86 -13.07 -10.48
N PHE A 614 11.53 -11.81 -10.20
CA PHE A 614 10.68 -11.01 -11.10
C PHE A 614 11.41 -10.68 -12.41
N GLU A 615 12.67 -10.23 -12.31
CA GLU A 615 13.50 -9.83 -13.44
C GLU A 615 13.65 -11.01 -14.42
N ARG A 616 13.93 -12.21 -13.88
CA ARG A 616 14.01 -13.43 -14.69
C ARG A 616 12.68 -13.84 -15.27
N ALA A 617 11.61 -13.84 -14.47
CA ALA A 617 10.29 -14.23 -14.96
C ALA A 617 9.83 -13.30 -16.10
N TYR A 618 10.10 -11.99 -16.00
CA TYR A 618 9.84 -11.02 -17.04
C TYR A 618 10.67 -11.28 -18.31
N CYS A 619 11.98 -11.52 -18.18
CA CYS A 619 12.85 -11.86 -19.31
C CYS A 619 12.48 -13.20 -19.98
N ASP A 620 12.05 -14.20 -19.21
CA ASP A 620 11.59 -15.50 -19.73
C ASP A 620 10.33 -15.36 -20.57
N ILE A 621 9.37 -14.54 -20.10
CA ILE A 621 8.18 -14.18 -20.91
C ILE A 621 8.60 -13.52 -22.21
N ARG A 622 9.43 -12.48 -22.15
CA ARG A 622 9.81 -11.72 -23.34
C ARG A 622 10.60 -12.58 -24.34
N SER A 623 11.51 -13.43 -23.86
CA SER A 623 12.21 -14.43 -24.67
C SER A 623 11.25 -15.41 -25.32
N SER A 624 10.29 -15.95 -24.56
CA SER A 624 9.26 -16.85 -25.08
C SER A 624 8.41 -16.19 -26.17
N ILE A 625 8.04 -14.91 -26.00
CA ILE A 625 7.31 -14.13 -27.00
C ILE A 625 8.17 -14.02 -28.27
N ILE A 626 9.42 -13.56 -28.17
CA ILE A 626 10.33 -13.41 -29.32
C ILE A 626 10.47 -14.73 -30.08
N HIS A 627 10.64 -15.84 -29.38
CA HIS A 627 10.71 -17.16 -29.98
C HIS A 627 9.43 -17.55 -30.74
N GLN A 628 8.25 -17.25 -30.18
CA GLN A 628 6.98 -17.51 -30.86
C GLN A 628 6.78 -16.63 -32.11
N PHE A 629 7.23 -15.38 -32.11
CA PHE A 629 7.20 -14.55 -33.31
C PHE A 629 8.17 -15.04 -34.38
N TYR A 630 9.36 -15.49 -34.00
CA TYR A 630 10.31 -16.11 -34.92
C TYR A 630 9.68 -17.32 -35.63
N GLU A 631 9.10 -18.25 -34.88
CA GLU A 631 8.42 -19.42 -35.47
C GLU A 631 7.27 -18.99 -36.39
N LEU A 632 6.55 -17.91 -36.07
CA LEU A 632 5.37 -17.47 -36.82
C LEU A 632 5.78 -16.95 -38.19
N ILE A 633 6.74 -16.04 -38.19
CA ILE A 633 7.28 -15.42 -39.41
C ILE A 633 7.96 -16.50 -40.27
N HIS A 634 8.68 -17.43 -39.64
CA HIS A 634 9.32 -18.53 -40.36
C HIS A 634 8.29 -19.46 -41.03
N VAL A 635 7.16 -19.76 -40.38
CA VAL A 635 6.07 -20.55 -41.01
C VAL A 635 5.47 -19.82 -42.21
N ILE A 636 5.28 -18.51 -42.11
CA ILE A 636 4.78 -17.68 -43.22
C ILE A 636 5.79 -17.69 -44.38
N TYR A 637 7.07 -17.46 -44.08
CA TYR A 637 8.14 -17.50 -45.07
C TYR A 637 8.24 -18.85 -45.79
N GLN A 638 8.11 -19.96 -45.06
CA GLN A 638 8.09 -21.31 -45.65
C GLN A 638 6.87 -21.54 -46.55
N TYR A 639 5.72 -20.94 -46.23
CA TYR A 639 4.54 -20.95 -47.09
C TYR A 639 4.77 -20.15 -48.38
N ASP A 640 5.33 -18.93 -48.28
CA ASP A 640 5.62 -18.07 -49.44
C ASP A 640 6.60 -18.73 -50.42
N LEU A 641 7.54 -19.52 -49.91
CA LEU A 641 8.45 -20.33 -50.73
C LEU A 641 7.81 -21.60 -51.31
N GLY A 642 6.54 -21.88 -51.01
CA GLY A 642 5.83 -23.08 -51.45
C GLY A 642 6.31 -24.38 -50.78
N MET A 643 7.04 -24.29 -49.67
CA MET A 643 7.58 -25.46 -48.94
C MET A 643 6.52 -26.17 -48.09
N ILE A 644 5.45 -25.46 -47.72
CA ILE A 644 4.38 -25.98 -46.84
C ILE A 644 3.01 -25.68 -47.45
N SER A 645 2.08 -26.66 -47.40
CA SER A 645 0.67 -26.42 -47.73
C SER A 645 -0.12 -25.91 -46.53
N PHE A 646 -0.93 -24.85 -46.74
CA PHE A 646 -1.70 -24.22 -45.68
C PHE A 646 -2.77 -25.14 -45.07
N ASP A 647 -3.49 -25.89 -45.91
CA ASP A 647 -4.61 -26.74 -45.46
C ASP A 647 -4.20 -27.97 -44.65
N LEU A 648 -2.97 -28.46 -44.81
CA LEU A 648 -2.51 -29.69 -44.16
C LEU A 648 -1.63 -29.41 -42.94
N LEU A 649 -0.57 -28.61 -43.12
CA LEU A 649 0.47 -28.42 -42.12
C LEU A 649 0.44 -26.99 -41.55
N GLY A 650 0.18 -25.98 -42.37
CA GLY A 650 0.11 -24.56 -41.94
C GLY A 650 -0.93 -24.33 -40.84
N LYS A 651 -2.19 -24.75 -41.04
CA LYS A 651 -3.26 -24.64 -40.02
C LYS A 651 -2.92 -25.37 -38.72
N ARG A 652 -2.26 -26.53 -38.80
CA ARG A 652 -1.87 -27.31 -37.60
C ARG A 652 -0.78 -26.59 -36.82
N MET A 653 0.24 -26.07 -37.51
CA MET A 653 1.32 -25.30 -36.90
C MET A 653 0.76 -24.04 -36.25
N LEU A 654 -0.05 -23.26 -36.97
CA LEU A 654 -0.73 -22.09 -36.42
C LEU A 654 -1.58 -22.41 -35.18
N SER A 655 -2.32 -23.53 -35.17
CA SER A 655 -3.08 -23.92 -33.98
C SER A 655 -2.21 -24.29 -32.77
N ILE A 656 -1.02 -24.86 -32.99
CA ILE A 656 -0.05 -25.12 -31.91
C ILE A 656 0.48 -23.79 -31.35
N MET A 657 0.81 -22.85 -32.24
CA MET A 657 1.30 -21.53 -31.87
C MET A 657 0.26 -20.73 -31.09
N ALA A 658 -1.00 -20.75 -31.52
CA ALA A 658 -2.11 -20.14 -30.78
C ALA A 658 -2.15 -20.65 -29.33
N LYS A 659 -2.06 -21.97 -29.12
CA LYS A 659 -2.01 -22.55 -27.77
C LYS A 659 -0.80 -22.06 -26.97
N ARG A 660 0.38 -21.94 -27.60
CA ARG A 660 1.58 -21.42 -26.93
C ARG A 660 1.43 -19.96 -26.50
N PHE A 661 0.86 -19.10 -27.34
CA PHE A 661 0.53 -17.71 -26.95
C PHE A 661 -0.46 -17.67 -25.77
N SER A 662 -1.49 -18.53 -25.77
CA SER A 662 -2.41 -18.64 -24.64
C SER A 662 -1.72 -19.11 -23.35
N THR A 663 -0.78 -20.06 -23.43
CA THR A 663 0.03 -20.48 -22.28
C THR A 663 0.91 -19.34 -21.75
N ILE A 664 1.53 -18.54 -22.64
CA ILE A 664 2.32 -17.37 -22.24
C ILE A 664 1.44 -16.34 -21.55
N SER A 665 0.24 -16.08 -22.09
CA SER A 665 -0.74 -15.18 -21.48
C SER A 665 -1.11 -15.59 -20.05
N SER A 666 -1.38 -16.88 -19.82
CA SER A 666 -1.62 -17.43 -18.47
C SER A 666 -0.44 -17.24 -17.51
N LYS A 667 0.81 -17.43 -17.99
CA LYS A 667 2.01 -17.19 -17.15
C LYS A 667 2.15 -15.72 -16.76
N ILE A 668 1.80 -14.81 -17.66
CA ILE A 668 1.82 -13.36 -17.37
C ILE A 668 0.80 -13.04 -16.27
N ASP A 669 -0.38 -13.65 -16.31
CA ASP A 669 -1.39 -13.51 -15.26
C ASP A 669 -0.88 -13.98 -13.90
N ASP A 670 -0.24 -15.15 -13.83
CA ASP A 670 0.32 -15.68 -12.59
C ASP A 670 1.35 -14.72 -11.98
N ILE A 671 2.25 -14.17 -12.81
CA ILE A 671 3.25 -13.19 -12.38
C ILE A 671 2.59 -11.88 -11.97
N GLN A 672 1.59 -11.41 -12.72
CA GLN A 672 0.85 -10.21 -12.38
C GLN A 672 0.20 -10.34 -11.00
N GLN A 673 -0.42 -11.49 -10.70
CA GLN A 673 -1.05 -11.75 -9.41
C GLN A 673 -0.05 -11.89 -8.26
N SER A 674 1.18 -12.35 -8.51
CA SER A 674 2.25 -12.40 -7.50
C SER A 674 2.93 -11.03 -7.27
N CYS A 675 2.67 -10.03 -8.12
CA CYS A 675 3.26 -8.68 -8.04
C CYS A 675 2.42 -7.71 -7.19
N PHE A 676 2.17 -8.06 -5.93
CA PHE A 676 1.48 -7.18 -4.96
C PHE A 676 2.20 -5.82 -4.80
N ASP A 677 3.52 -5.82 -4.86
CA ASP A 677 4.36 -4.62 -4.70
C ASP A 677 4.62 -3.86 -6.02
N GLY A 678 4.05 -4.32 -7.14
CA GLY A 678 4.24 -3.70 -8.45
C GLY A 678 3.69 -2.27 -8.50
N ASP A 679 4.40 -1.34 -9.12
CA ASP A 679 3.80 -0.04 -9.43
C ASP A 679 2.89 -0.12 -10.64
N ALA A 680 2.09 0.94 -10.86
CA ALA A 680 1.08 0.93 -11.92
C ALA A 680 1.71 0.82 -13.33
N GLN A 681 2.92 1.34 -13.55
CA GLN A 681 3.66 1.13 -14.81
C GLN A 681 4.07 -0.34 -14.98
N THR A 682 4.56 -0.98 -13.92
CA THR A 682 4.94 -2.40 -13.95
C THR A 682 3.74 -3.30 -14.29
N LEU A 683 2.59 -3.07 -13.66
CA LEU A 683 1.36 -3.79 -14.00
C LEU A 683 0.95 -3.53 -15.45
N TRP A 684 1.05 -2.28 -15.92
CA TRP A 684 0.74 -1.95 -17.30
C TRP A 684 1.63 -2.70 -18.30
N CYS A 685 2.95 -2.79 -18.05
CA CYS A 685 3.86 -3.56 -18.90
C CYS A 685 3.46 -5.05 -19.01
N LEU A 686 3.01 -5.66 -17.91
CA LEU A 686 2.51 -7.05 -17.91
C LEU A 686 1.21 -7.15 -18.70
N THR A 687 0.24 -6.28 -18.43
CA THR A 687 -1.04 -6.23 -19.15
C THR A 687 -0.84 -6.02 -20.65
N PHE A 688 0.14 -5.19 -21.06
CA PHE A 688 0.49 -4.97 -22.47
C PHE A 688 0.99 -6.25 -23.14
N ASN A 689 1.94 -6.96 -22.51
CA ASN A 689 2.45 -8.22 -23.06
C ASN A 689 1.37 -9.31 -23.11
N ARG A 690 0.47 -9.34 -22.11
CA ARG A 690 -0.69 -10.24 -22.09
C ARG A 690 -1.65 -9.94 -23.25
N PHE A 691 -2.04 -8.68 -23.41
CA PHE A 691 -2.91 -8.25 -24.52
C PHE A 691 -2.31 -8.66 -25.86
N LEU A 692 -1.01 -8.44 -26.05
CA LEU A 692 -0.31 -8.82 -27.28
C LEU A 692 -0.44 -10.31 -27.57
N CYS A 693 -0.22 -11.17 -26.57
CA CYS A 693 -0.38 -12.62 -26.71
C CYS A 693 -1.83 -13.02 -27.02
N ASP A 694 -2.80 -12.44 -26.30
CA ASP A 694 -4.23 -12.71 -26.49
C ASP A 694 -4.71 -12.29 -27.88
N PHE A 695 -4.23 -11.14 -28.38
CA PHE A 695 -4.66 -10.60 -29.67
C PHE A 695 -4.15 -11.47 -30.81
N ILE A 696 -2.87 -11.87 -30.78
CA ILE A 696 -2.31 -12.80 -31.78
C ILE A 696 -3.01 -14.16 -31.71
N PHE A 697 -3.25 -14.68 -30.51
CA PHE A 697 -4.05 -15.89 -30.33
C PHE A 697 -5.41 -15.78 -31.03
N ALA A 698 -6.16 -14.70 -30.80
CA ALA A 698 -7.48 -14.50 -31.38
C ALA A 698 -7.43 -14.34 -32.91
N VAL A 699 -6.42 -13.65 -33.44
CA VAL A 699 -6.22 -13.50 -34.90
C VAL A 699 -5.89 -14.85 -35.55
N ILE A 700 -5.01 -15.65 -34.94
CA ILE A 700 -4.70 -17.00 -35.45
C ILE A 700 -5.94 -17.89 -35.40
N GLU A 701 -6.72 -17.86 -34.32
CA GLU A 701 -7.97 -18.60 -34.18
C GLU A 701 -9.04 -18.14 -35.19
N ARG A 702 -9.10 -16.85 -35.50
CA ARG A 702 -9.94 -16.27 -36.57
C ARG A 702 -9.58 -16.83 -37.94
N ILE A 703 -8.29 -17.01 -38.23
CA ILE A 703 -7.78 -17.53 -39.51
C ILE A 703 -7.98 -19.06 -39.59
N VAL A 704 -7.66 -19.79 -38.52
CA VAL A 704 -7.69 -21.27 -38.51
C VAL A 704 -9.11 -21.82 -38.36
N ARG A 705 -9.92 -21.24 -37.46
CA ARG A 705 -11.26 -21.75 -37.09
C ARG A 705 -12.42 -20.88 -37.57
N HIS A 706 -12.15 -19.72 -38.18
CA HIS A 706 -13.17 -18.76 -38.66
C HIS A 706 -14.14 -18.27 -37.55
N VAL A 707 -13.65 -18.16 -36.32
CA VAL A 707 -14.37 -17.52 -35.19
C VAL A 707 -14.45 -16.01 -35.41
N SER A 708 -15.51 -15.30 -34.99
CA SER A 708 -15.59 -13.84 -35.16
C SER A 708 -14.55 -13.08 -34.34
N LEU A 709 -13.98 -12.02 -34.92
CA LEU A 709 -13.09 -11.07 -34.24
C LEU A 709 -13.81 -9.72 -34.09
N ASP A 710 -14.41 -9.45 -32.93
CA ASP A 710 -15.25 -8.26 -32.71
C ASP A 710 -14.42 -7.00 -32.39
N LYS A 711 -14.69 -5.86 -33.05
CA LYS A 711 -13.84 -4.66 -32.99
C LYS A 711 -13.95 -4.00 -31.64
N THR A 712 -15.20 -3.81 -31.24
CA THR A 712 -15.59 -3.09 -30.04
C THR A 712 -14.98 -3.76 -28.82
N THR A 713 -14.98 -5.11 -28.76
CA THR A 713 -14.32 -5.83 -27.67
C THR A 713 -12.83 -5.51 -27.53
N TRP A 714 -12.09 -5.38 -28.64
CA TRP A 714 -10.66 -5.07 -28.60
C TRP A 714 -10.39 -3.58 -28.39
N GLU A 715 -11.25 -2.70 -28.89
CA GLU A 715 -11.20 -1.26 -28.63
C GLU A 715 -11.47 -0.96 -27.15
N ASP A 716 -12.49 -1.58 -26.55
CA ASP A 716 -12.82 -1.46 -25.13
C ASP A 716 -11.64 -1.89 -24.26
N ARG A 717 -11.03 -3.07 -24.55
CA ARG A 717 -9.82 -3.55 -23.85
C ARG A 717 -8.62 -2.61 -24.01
N LEU A 718 -8.47 -1.96 -25.17
CA LEU A 718 -7.41 -0.97 -25.39
C LEU A 718 -7.66 0.32 -24.60
N ASP A 719 -8.92 0.75 -24.48
CA ASP A 719 -9.29 1.93 -23.71
C ASP A 719 -9.11 1.69 -22.20
N GLU A 720 -9.44 0.49 -21.70
CA GLU A 720 -9.14 0.06 -20.32
C GLU A 720 -7.64 0.05 -20.01
N MET A 721 -6.80 -0.29 -20.99
CA MET A 721 -5.34 -0.33 -20.84
C MET A 721 -4.67 1.04 -21.04
N SER A 722 -5.42 2.10 -21.36
CA SER A 722 -4.81 3.39 -21.73
C SER A 722 -3.93 3.97 -20.60
N TRP A 723 -2.62 3.96 -20.83
CA TRP A 723 -1.63 4.51 -19.91
C TRP A 723 -1.25 5.91 -20.35
N ARG A 724 -1.37 6.87 -19.43
CA ARG A 724 -1.07 8.29 -19.68
C ARG A 724 0.35 8.62 -19.25
N ASP A 725 1.34 7.97 -19.86
CA ASP A 725 2.65 8.60 -20.01
C ASP A 725 2.87 8.90 -21.51
N GLY A 726 3.29 10.12 -21.81
CA GLY A 726 3.44 10.66 -23.16
C GLY A 726 4.57 10.03 -23.98
N PHE A 727 5.36 9.09 -23.42
CA PHE A 727 6.35 8.36 -24.20
C PHE A 727 5.82 7.01 -24.72
N THR A 728 5.18 6.24 -23.84
CA THR A 728 4.44 5.04 -24.24
C THR A 728 3.26 5.39 -25.15
N GLU A 729 2.72 6.61 -25.06
CA GLU A 729 1.62 7.08 -25.92
C GLU A 729 1.91 6.93 -27.42
N GLN A 730 3.08 7.34 -27.92
CA GLN A 730 3.40 7.18 -29.36
C GLN A 730 3.49 5.70 -29.78
N MET A 731 4.08 4.86 -28.93
CA MET A 731 4.15 3.40 -29.16
C MET A 731 2.76 2.77 -29.09
N PHE A 732 1.94 3.23 -28.15
CA PHE A 732 0.57 2.76 -27.94
C PHE A 732 -0.37 3.21 -29.07
N ILE A 733 -0.21 4.42 -29.61
CA ILE A 733 -0.91 4.88 -30.82
C ILE A 733 -0.58 3.96 -32.00
N ARG A 734 0.71 3.64 -32.21
CA ARG A 734 1.12 2.69 -33.25
C ARG A 734 0.51 1.32 -33.02
N PHE A 735 0.54 0.82 -31.79
CA PHE A 735 -0.08 -0.44 -31.41
C PHE A 735 -1.58 -0.46 -31.71
N ARG A 736 -2.30 0.60 -31.31
CA ARG A 736 -3.74 0.80 -31.59
C ARG A 736 -4.02 0.80 -33.08
N HIS A 737 -3.22 1.48 -33.90
CA HIS A 737 -3.36 1.47 -35.35
C HIS A 737 -3.19 0.07 -35.96
N VAL A 738 -2.25 -0.74 -35.45
CA VAL A 738 -2.08 -2.13 -35.92
C VAL A 738 -3.30 -2.98 -35.57
N VAL A 739 -3.81 -2.87 -34.34
CA VAL A 739 -5.03 -3.59 -33.91
C VAL A 739 -6.23 -3.18 -34.75
N ASP A 740 -6.47 -1.88 -34.94
CA ASP A 740 -7.58 -1.34 -35.73
C ASP A 740 -7.53 -1.81 -37.19
N PHE A 741 -6.34 -1.75 -37.81
CA PHE A 741 -6.13 -2.21 -39.17
C PHE A 741 -6.49 -3.70 -39.33
N VAL A 742 -5.99 -4.55 -38.44
CA VAL A 742 -6.21 -6.01 -38.49
C VAL A 742 -7.68 -6.36 -38.24
N CYS A 743 -8.30 -5.77 -37.21
CA CYS A 743 -9.70 -5.97 -36.90
C CYS A 743 -10.61 -5.56 -38.08
N THR A 744 -10.39 -4.38 -38.65
CA THR A 744 -11.20 -3.85 -39.76
C THR A 744 -11.12 -4.76 -41.01
N ARG A 745 -9.92 -5.29 -41.32
CA ARG A 745 -9.72 -6.19 -42.47
C ARG A 745 -10.33 -7.57 -42.27
N LEU A 746 -10.30 -8.11 -41.05
CA LEU A 746 -10.81 -9.45 -40.74
C LEU A 746 -12.32 -9.50 -40.38
N GLN A 747 -12.93 -8.36 -40.02
CA GLN A 747 -14.37 -8.23 -39.71
C GLN A 747 -15.29 -8.14 -40.91
N SER A 748 -14.84 -7.46 -41.97
CA SER A 748 -15.64 -7.19 -43.18
C SER A 748 -16.08 -8.47 -43.93
N LYS A 749 -15.56 -9.64 -43.53
CA LYS A 749 -15.79 -10.93 -44.18
C LYS A 749 -16.65 -11.84 -43.28
N LYS A 750 -17.98 -11.71 -43.37
CA LYS A 750 -18.92 -12.80 -43.00
C LYS A 750 -18.75 -13.94 -44.02
N THR A 751 -17.67 -14.70 -43.95
CA THR A 751 -17.35 -15.71 -44.95
C THR A 751 -18.01 -17.04 -44.62
N THR A 752 -19.02 -17.39 -45.41
CA THR A 752 -19.27 -18.81 -45.75
C THR A 752 -17.95 -19.42 -46.25
N LYS A 753 -17.63 -20.67 -45.88
CA LYS A 753 -16.37 -21.43 -46.18
C LYS A 753 -15.84 -21.37 -47.63
N LYS A 754 -16.57 -20.81 -48.60
CA LYS A 754 -16.24 -20.79 -50.04
C LYS A 754 -15.44 -19.57 -50.54
N ASN A 755 -15.29 -18.48 -49.77
CA ASN A 755 -14.65 -17.23 -50.23
C ASN A 755 -13.46 -16.76 -49.35
N VAL A 756 -12.72 -17.68 -48.71
CA VAL A 756 -11.55 -17.31 -47.90
C VAL A 756 -10.31 -17.22 -48.79
N ASN A 757 -9.70 -16.03 -48.88
CA ASN A 757 -8.41 -15.83 -49.54
C ASN A 757 -7.28 -16.03 -48.50
N VAL A 758 -6.67 -17.20 -48.52
CA VAL A 758 -5.61 -17.61 -47.57
C VAL A 758 -4.40 -16.68 -47.67
N ASP A 759 -4.01 -16.27 -48.87
CA ASP A 759 -2.84 -15.43 -49.09
C ASP A 759 -3.03 -14.03 -48.47
N GLU A 760 -4.25 -13.50 -48.55
CA GLU A 760 -4.60 -12.22 -47.91
C GLU A 760 -4.63 -12.33 -46.38
N GLU A 761 -5.16 -13.43 -45.83
CA GLU A 761 -5.17 -13.67 -44.38
C GLU A 761 -3.76 -13.86 -43.80
N LEU A 762 -2.88 -14.56 -44.54
CA LEU A 762 -1.47 -14.71 -44.18
C LEU A 762 -0.70 -13.41 -44.29
N ALA A 763 -0.96 -12.59 -45.31
CA ALA A 763 -0.37 -11.25 -45.42
C ALA A 763 -0.78 -10.33 -44.26
N ILE A 764 -2.03 -10.41 -43.78
CA ILE A 764 -2.48 -9.70 -42.59
C ILE A 764 -1.75 -10.21 -41.33
N LEU A 765 -1.58 -11.52 -41.20
CA LEU A 765 -0.87 -12.14 -40.08
C LEU A 765 0.62 -11.78 -40.09
N GLN A 766 1.26 -11.72 -41.26
CA GLN A 766 2.62 -11.23 -41.44
C GLN A 766 2.74 -9.77 -41.01
N TYR A 767 1.86 -8.89 -41.51
CA TYR A 767 1.85 -7.49 -41.12
C TYR A 767 1.70 -7.32 -39.61
N LEU A 768 0.79 -8.07 -38.99
CA LEU A 768 0.60 -8.11 -37.54
C LEU A 768 1.88 -8.53 -36.82
N ALA A 769 2.46 -9.66 -37.22
CA ALA A 769 3.66 -10.22 -36.58
C ALA A 769 4.86 -9.25 -36.68
N SER A 770 5.15 -8.77 -37.89
CA SER A 770 6.26 -7.84 -38.16
C SER A 770 6.07 -6.48 -37.48
N SER A 771 4.82 -6.01 -37.34
CA SER A 771 4.54 -4.73 -36.70
C SER A 771 4.58 -4.81 -35.18
N LEU A 772 4.09 -5.90 -34.57
CA LEU A 772 4.01 -6.00 -33.11
C LEU A 772 5.34 -6.33 -32.45
N ILE A 773 6.15 -7.22 -33.03
CA ILE A 773 7.44 -7.60 -32.43
C ILE A 773 8.43 -6.44 -32.39
N THR A 774 8.30 -5.51 -33.35
CA THR A 774 9.17 -4.35 -33.50
C THR A 774 8.74 -3.15 -32.65
N ILE A 775 7.60 -3.24 -31.94
CA ILE A 775 7.20 -2.28 -30.91
C ILE A 775 7.79 -2.77 -29.58
N PRO A 776 8.81 -2.10 -29.03
CA PRO A 776 9.45 -2.57 -27.81
C PRO A 776 8.58 -2.25 -26.59
N PRO A 777 8.40 -3.20 -25.67
CA PRO A 777 7.81 -2.90 -24.38
C PRO A 777 8.84 -2.15 -23.50
N PRO A 778 8.41 -1.13 -22.74
CA PRO A 778 9.30 -0.52 -21.75
C PRO A 778 9.63 -1.53 -20.64
N ILE A 779 10.86 -1.50 -20.13
CA ILE A 779 11.24 -2.34 -18.99
C ILE A 779 10.57 -1.78 -17.71
N PRO A 780 9.88 -2.62 -16.92
CA PRO A 780 9.17 -2.19 -15.71
C PRO A 780 10.04 -1.46 -14.70
N ARG A 781 9.47 -0.54 -13.93
CA ARG A 781 10.21 0.13 -12.84
C ARG A 781 10.65 -0.87 -11.75
N MET A 782 9.79 -1.84 -11.44
CA MET A 782 10.07 -2.86 -10.42
C MET A 782 11.32 -3.69 -10.75
N PHE A 783 11.66 -3.82 -12.03
CA PHE A 783 12.87 -4.49 -12.54
C PHE A 783 14.18 -3.86 -11.99
N PHE A 784 14.12 -2.59 -11.58
CA PHE A 784 15.28 -1.87 -11.05
C PHE A 784 15.15 -1.48 -9.58
N GLN A 785 13.92 -1.25 -9.11
CA GLN A 785 13.68 -0.80 -7.75
C GLN A 785 12.27 -1.16 -7.28
N LYS A 786 12.18 -1.76 -6.09
CA LYS A 786 10.91 -1.99 -5.39
C LYS A 786 10.57 -0.76 -4.55
N LEU A 787 9.40 -0.15 -4.78
CA LEU A 787 8.94 1.04 -4.02
C LEU A 787 8.25 0.68 -2.71
N GLN A 788 7.68 -0.52 -2.69
CA GLN A 788 7.05 -1.18 -1.57
C GLN A 788 7.65 -2.57 -1.47
N GLN A 789 7.82 -3.07 -0.25
CA GLN A 789 8.20 -4.45 0.00
C GLN A 789 7.30 -5.00 1.09
N THR A 790 6.43 -5.92 0.71
CA THR A 790 5.49 -6.59 1.62
C THR A 790 5.98 -8.02 1.84
N VAL A 791 6.30 -8.36 3.08
CA VAL A 791 6.82 -9.66 3.49
C VAL A 791 5.85 -10.31 4.46
N VAL A 792 5.47 -11.56 4.18
CA VAL A 792 4.66 -12.35 5.10
C VAL A 792 5.55 -13.36 5.82
N LYS A 793 5.71 -13.19 7.13
CA LYS A 793 6.39 -14.19 7.97
C LYS A 793 5.38 -15.25 8.37
N LEU A 794 5.63 -16.49 7.94
CA LEU A 794 4.76 -17.63 8.19
C LEU A 794 5.35 -18.63 9.18
N VAL A 795 4.63 -18.83 10.27
CA VAL A 795 4.85 -19.91 11.24
C VAL A 795 3.71 -20.90 11.11
N VAL A 796 4.04 -22.15 10.83
CA VAL A 796 3.07 -23.24 10.64
C VAL A 796 3.44 -24.33 11.63
N SER A 797 2.52 -24.68 12.53
CA SER A 797 2.68 -25.79 13.44
C SER A 797 1.82 -26.98 12.97
N PRO A 798 2.36 -28.22 13.05
CA PRO A 798 3.65 -28.62 13.63
C PRO A 798 4.89 -28.15 12.82
N ASN A 799 5.95 -27.75 13.54
CA ASN A 799 7.17 -27.15 12.97
C ASN A 799 8.13 -28.21 12.38
N GLU A 800 8.92 -27.83 11.36
CA GLU A 800 9.91 -28.72 10.72
C GLU A 800 11.10 -29.12 11.63
N ASN A 801 11.38 -28.33 12.67
CA ASN A 801 12.55 -28.53 13.55
C ASN A 801 12.38 -29.68 14.56
N GLU A 802 11.18 -30.24 14.69
CA GLU A 802 10.99 -31.52 15.36
C GLU A 802 11.19 -32.62 14.32
N ASP A 803 12.16 -33.52 14.50
CA ASP A 803 12.48 -34.64 13.60
C ASP A 803 11.21 -35.26 12.98
N ARG A 804 10.84 -34.80 11.77
CA ARG A 804 9.62 -35.14 11.01
C ARG A 804 8.43 -35.53 11.92
N PRO A 805 7.56 -34.59 12.35
CA PRO A 805 6.52 -34.89 13.31
C PRO A 805 5.74 -36.15 12.90
N VAL A 806 5.85 -37.18 13.73
CA VAL A 806 5.24 -38.49 13.50
C VAL A 806 3.82 -38.42 14.01
N HIS A 807 2.85 -38.37 13.10
CA HIS A 807 1.43 -38.40 13.45
C HIS A 807 0.87 -39.83 13.38
N GLU A 808 -0.07 -40.15 14.28
CA GLU A 808 -0.75 -41.45 14.30
C GLU A 808 -1.77 -41.55 13.16
N SER A 809 -1.83 -42.71 12.47
CA SER A 809 -2.85 -43.00 11.46
C SER A 809 -4.27 -42.95 12.06
N ASP A 810 -5.22 -42.29 11.37
CA ASP A 810 -6.62 -42.03 11.77
C ASP A 810 -6.85 -40.89 12.80
N ALA A 811 -5.82 -40.18 13.24
CA ALA A 811 -5.97 -38.99 14.08
C ALA A 811 -6.19 -37.71 13.24
N LEU A 812 -7.07 -36.83 13.71
CA LEU A 812 -7.22 -35.47 13.18
C LEU A 812 -5.90 -34.71 13.37
N LEU A 813 -5.34 -34.15 12.30
CA LEU A 813 -4.12 -33.35 12.34
C LEU A 813 -4.50 -31.86 12.46
N PRO A 814 -4.33 -31.21 13.62
CA PRO A 814 -4.47 -29.77 13.71
C PRO A 814 -3.25 -29.09 13.08
N VAL A 815 -3.50 -28.20 12.13
CA VAL A 815 -2.50 -27.30 11.54
C VAL A 815 -2.84 -25.89 11.98
N GLN A 816 -1.96 -25.26 12.76
CA GLN A 816 -2.12 -23.86 13.15
C GLN A 816 -1.14 -23.01 12.36
N ILE A 817 -1.66 -21.95 11.75
CA ILE A 817 -0.92 -21.02 10.92
C ILE A 817 -1.00 -19.67 11.60
N HIS A 818 0.17 -19.09 11.85
CA HIS A 818 0.33 -17.73 12.31
C HIS A 818 1.10 -16.96 11.25
N GLY A 819 0.53 -15.85 10.81
CA GLY A 819 1.14 -14.97 9.84
C GLY A 819 1.27 -13.56 10.38
N GLU A 820 2.37 -12.90 10.01
CA GLU A 820 2.61 -11.50 10.26
C GLU A 820 3.01 -10.80 8.97
N ILE A 821 2.38 -9.67 8.68
CA ILE A 821 2.59 -8.87 7.49
C ILE A 821 3.47 -7.69 7.86
N ASP A 822 4.72 -7.75 7.42
CA ASP A 822 5.65 -6.64 7.50
C ASP A 822 5.67 -5.91 6.16
N ALA A 823 5.39 -4.61 6.17
CA ALA A 823 5.44 -3.80 4.96
C ALA A 823 6.36 -2.60 5.16
N THR A 824 7.29 -2.41 4.23
CA THR A 824 8.15 -1.23 4.15
C THR A 824 7.86 -0.46 2.87
N TYR A 825 7.88 0.86 2.96
CA TYR A 825 7.55 1.75 1.84
C TYR A 825 8.56 2.89 1.78
N HIS A 826 9.01 3.26 0.58
CA HIS A 826 9.86 4.44 0.39
C HIS A 826 9.09 5.76 0.58
N TYR A 827 7.79 5.76 0.25
CA TYR A 827 6.90 6.92 0.37
C TYR A 827 5.58 6.50 1.02
N LEU A 828 4.46 6.60 0.29
CA LEU A 828 3.16 6.06 0.66
C LEU A 828 3.04 4.63 0.12
N PRO A 829 2.26 3.75 0.78
CA PRO A 829 1.97 2.41 0.26
C PRO A 829 1.31 2.53 -1.12
N LEU A 830 1.81 1.75 -2.08
CA LEU A 830 1.18 1.59 -3.39
C LEU A 830 -0.17 0.90 -3.23
N ARG A 831 -0.22 -0.12 -2.38
CA ARG A 831 -1.43 -0.90 -2.04
C ARG A 831 -1.38 -1.32 -0.58
N THR A 832 -2.55 -1.52 0.01
CA THR A 832 -2.72 -2.01 1.38
C THR A 832 -3.57 -3.28 1.38
N VAL A 833 -3.25 -4.20 2.29
CA VAL A 833 -4.00 -5.45 2.46
C VAL A 833 -5.36 -5.16 3.09
N LYS A 834 -6.42 -5.61 2.41
CA LYS A 834 -7.81 -5.57 2.89
C LYS A 834 -8.23 -6.94 3.45
N GLN A 835 -7.84 -8.04 2.82
CA GLN A 835 -8.17 -9.38 3.32
C GLN A 835 -6.99 -10.32 3.09
N VAL A 836 -6.90 -11.35 3.92
CA VAL A 836 -5.90 -12.41 3.79
C VAL A 836 -6.62 -13.73 3.58
N PHE A 837 -6.27 -14.44 2.50
CA PHE A 837 -6.71 -15.79 2.25
C PHE A 837 -5.58 -16.74 2.60
N VAL A 838 -5.86 -17.69 3.48
CA VAL A 838 -4.93 -18.76 3.84
C VAL A 838 -5.47 -20.05 3.24
N GLU A 839 -4.70 -20.62 2.32
CA GLU A 839 -5.04 -21.86 1.63
C GLU A 839 -4.13 -22.99 2.12
N VAL A 840 -4.71 -24.18 2.34
CA VAL A 840 -3.99 -25.38 2.69
C VAL A 840 -4.26 -26.46 1.66
N LEU A 841 -3.19 -26.94 1.03
CA LEU A 841 -3.19 -28.00 0.03
C LEU A 841 -2.42 -29.20 0.56
N THR A 842 -2.88 -30.40 0.24
CA THR A 842 -2.19 -31.63 0.63
C THR A 842 -1.80 -32.44 -0.61
N SER A 843 -0.56 -32.92 -0.66
CA SER A 843 -0.08 -33.79 -1.73
C SER A 843 0.67 -35.00 -1.17
N GLN A 844 0.44 -36.18 -1.76
CA GLN A 844 1.08 -37.42 -1.34
C GLN A 844 2.44 -37.59 -2.02
N GLN A 845 3.50 -37.91 -1.27
CA GLN A 845 4.80 -38.20 -1.88
C GLN A 845 4.79 -39.57 -2.56
N MET A 846 4.76 -39.59 -3.89
CA MET A 846 4.88 -40.82 -4.68
C MET A 846 6.28 -41.44 -4.58
N ASN A 847 6.35 -42.74 -4.26
CA ASN A 847 7.61 -43.48 -4.23
C ASN A 847 8.22 -43.62 -5.64
N LYS A 848 9.54 -43.38 -5.77
CA LYS A 848 10.33 -43.39 -7.03
C LYS A 848 10.25 -44.67 -7.89
N LYS A 849 9.55 -45.74 -7.48
CA LYS A 849 9.46 -47.02 -8.21
C LYS A 849 8.43 -47.07 -9.35
N ASN A 850 7.53 -46.08 -9.48
CA ASN A 850 6.49 -46.09 -10.52
C ASN A 850 6.75 -45.14 -11.72
N LYS A 851 7.93 -44.52 -11.83
CA LYS A 851 8.25 -43.63 -12.96
C LYS A 851 8.53 -44.34 -14.31
N SER A 852 8.55 -45.67 -14.37
CA SER A 852 8.99 -46.42 -15.57
C SER A 852 7.88 -47.07 -16.39
N LYS A 853 6.60 -46.76 -16.18
CA LYS A 853 5.53 -47.16 -17.11
C LYS A 853 4.53 -46.03 -17.32
N VAL A 854 4.85 -45.15 -18.25
CA VAL A 854 3.85 -44.33 -18.95
C VAL A 854 3.54 -45.04 -20.26
N PRO A 855 2.37 -45.67 -20.43
CA PRO A 855 1.80 -45.82 -21.76
C PRO A 855 1.03 -44.55 -22.13
N VAL A 856 1.07 -44.28 -23.42
CA VAL A 856 0.44 -43.18 -24.15
C VAL A 856 -1.03 -43.00 -23.78
N LEU A 857 -1.46 -41.73 -23.69
CA LEU A 857 -2.85 -41.28 -23.55
C LEU A 857 -3.78 -41.98 -24.55
N ASP A 858 -4.83 -42.63 -24.04
CA ASP A 858 -6.12 -42.72 -24.73
C ASP A 858 -7.26 -42.80 -23.70
N GLN A 859 -8.41 -42.34 -24.17
CA GLN A 859 -9.67 -41.97 -23.51
C GLN A 859 -10.35 -43.01 -22.57
N ILE A 860 -10.98 -42.48 -21.51
CA ILE A 860 -12.21 -42.94 -20.79
C ILE A 860 -12.11 -44.21 -19.90
N THR A 861 -12.31 -44.07 -18.57
CA THR A 861 -13.52 -44.46 -17.80
C THR A 861 -13.34 -44.31 -16.29
N ASN A 862 -14.47 -43.96 -15.64
CA ASN A 862 -14.74 -43.86 -14.22
C ASN A 862 -14.30 -45.05 -13.36
N ASP A 863 -14.22 -44.75 -12.05
CA ASP A 863 -14.12 -45.63 -10.88
C ASP A 863 -12.74 -46.25 -10.60
N ASP A 864 -11.98 -45.59 -9.72
CA ASP A 864 -11.30 -46.27 -8.63
C ASP A 864 -11.11 -45.32 -7.43
N SER A 865 -11.44 -45.84 -6.25
CA SER A 865 -11.62 -45.11 -4.99
C SER A 865 -10.32 -44.53 -4.42
N TYR A 866 -10.15 -43.20 -4.51
CA TYR A 866 -9.17 -42.45 -3.71
C TYR A 866 -9.87 -41.76 -2.54
N ARG A 867 -9.62 -42.22 -1.30
CA ARG A 867 -10.07 -41.53 -0.08
C ARG A 867 -9.18 -40.31 0.17
N GLY A 868 -9.62 -39.16 -0.32
CA GLY A 868 -9.08 -37.84 0.02
C GLY A 868 -9.25 -37.49 1.50
N ALA A 869 -8.44 -36.54 1.96
CA ALA A 869 -8.40 -36.05 3.31
C ALA A 869 -9.52 -35.03 3.57
N LYS A 870 -10.33 -35.22 4.62
CA LYS A 870 -11.40 -34.29 5.04
C LYS A 870 -10.87 -33.24 6.02
N ALA A 871 -11.29 -31.97 5.93
CA ALA A 871 -10.90 -30.94 6.89
C ALA A 871 -12.06 -30.15 7.53
N SER A 872 -11.83 -29.59 8.72
CA SER A 872 -12.76 -28.74 9.50
C SER A 872 -12.04 -27.60 10.25
N LEU A 873 -12.76 -26.52 10.59
CA LEU A 873 -12.20 -25.25 11.14
C LEU A 873 -12.36 -25.16 12.68
N PHE A 874 -11.49 -24.37 13.33
CA PHE A 874 -11.41 -24.23 14.80
C PHE A 874 -12.17 -23.03 15.39
N SER A 875 -12.60 -22.03 14.60
CA SER A 875 -13.29 -20.82 15.09
C SER A 875 -14.65 -20.57 14.43
N ALA A 876 -15.57 -19.96 15.18
CA ALA A 876 -16.97 -19.75 14.79
C ALA A 876 -17.20 -18.54 13.86
N ASP A 877 -16.17 -17.72 13.61
CA ASP A 877 -16.31 -16.41 12.94
C ASP A 877 -15.83 -16.37 11.47
N SER A 878 -15.28 -17.45 10.91
CA SER A 878 -14.75 -17.49 9.53
C SER A 878 -15.59 -18.33 8.56
N THR A 879 -15.72 -17.89 7.30
CA THR A 879 -16.48 -18.59 6.25
C THR A 879 -15.60 -19.57 5.46
N LEU A 880 -16.04 -20.84 5.35
CA LEU A 880 -15.36 -21.88 4.56
C LEU A 880 -16.01 -21.98 3.16
N SER A 881 -15.23 -21.77 2.10
CA SER A 881 -15.64 -22.10 0.73
C SER A 881 -15.03 -23.44 0.31
N LYS A 882 -15.82 -24.32 -0.32
CA LYS A 882 -15.35 -25.63 -0.81
C LYS A 882 -15.46 -25.60 -2.33
N MET A 883 -14.33 -25.48 -3.03
CA MET A 883 -14.28 -25.59 -4.49
C MET A 883 -13.79 -26.99 -4.87
N THR A 884 -14.61 -27.72 -5.64
CA THR A 884 -14.32 -29.09 -6.07
C THR A 884 -13.74 -29.10 -7.48
N ASP A 885 -12.42 -29.10 -7.61
CA ASP A 885 -11.71 -29.51 -8.83
C ASP A 885 -10.77 -30.69 -8.53
N SER A 886 -10.68 -31.61 -9.48
CA SER A 886 -10.72 -33.05 -9.26
C SER A 886 -9.42 -33.80 -8.93
N GLU A 887 -8.36 -33.17 -8.40
CA GLU A 887 -7.10 -33.90 -8.12
C GLU A 887 -6.37 -33.55 -6.81
N SER A 888 -6.88 -32.63 -5.97
CA SER A 888 -6.32 -32.35 -4.64
C SER A 888 -7.36 -31.71 -3.71
N ASP A 889 -7.43 -32.13 -2.43
CA ASP A 889 -8.34 -31.49 -1.47
C ASP A 889 -7.87 -30.06 -1.16
N HIS A 890 -8.64 -29.07 -1.64
CA HIS A 890 -8.42 -27.63 -1.40
C HIS A 890 -9.23 -27.14 -0.19
N TYR A 891 -8.58 -26.45 0.74
CA TYR A 891 -9.23 -25.79 1.87
C TYR A 891 -8.76 -24.34 1.99
N GLU A 892 -9.71 -23.41 2.02
CA GLU A 892 -9.46 -21.97 2.08
C GLU A 892 -10.11 -21.37 3.32
N ASN A 893 -9.37 -20.53 4.05
CA ASN A 893 -9.88 -19.71 5.14
C ASN A 893 -9.69 -18.23 4.80
N VAL A 894 -10.77 -17.45 4.91
CA VAL A 894 -10.78 -16.01 4.63
C VAL A 894 -10.71 -15.25 5.95
N ILE A 895 -9.71 -14.39 6.09
CA ILE A 895 -9.50 -13.53 7.26
C ILE A 895 -9.70 -12.08 6.83
N LEU A 896 -10.69 -11.40 7.42
CA LEU A 896 -11.07 -10.03 7.07
C LEU A 896 -10.08 -9.01 7.68
N ASN A 897 -9.96 -7.80 7.10
CA ASN A 897 -9.10 -6.74 7.69
C ASN A 897 -9.43 -6.45 9.15
N GLU A 898 -10.71 -6.47 9.49
CA GLU A 898 -11.20 -6.20 10.83
C GLU A 898 -10.72 -7.26 11.85
N GLU A 899 -10.29 -8.42 11.36
CA GLU A 899 -9.68 -9.51 12.12
C GLU A 899 -8.14 -9.46 12.09
N LEU A 900 -7.53 -8.69 11.19
CA LEU A 900 -6.09 -8.39 11.14
C LEU A 900 -5.70 -7.40 12.23
N LYS A 901 -5.67 -7.87 13.48
CA LYS A 901 -5.21 -7.03 14.61
C LYS A 901 -3.69 -6.84 14.52
N ASP A 902 -3.26 -5.62 14.22
CA ASP A 902 -1.86 -5.21 14.09
C ASP A 902 -1.08 -5.99 13.01
N ASN A 903 -1.63 -6.13 11.79
CA ASN A 903 -1.00 -6.85 10.66
C ASN A 903 -0.71 -8.34 10.91
N ARG A 904 -1.38 -8.96 11.89
CA ARG A 904 -1.23 -10.38 12.22
C ARG A 904 -2.51 -11.15 11.97
N PHE A 905 -2.35 -12.40 11.57
CA PHE A 905 -3.47 -13.31 11.34
C PHE A 905 -3.20 -14.70 11.91
N HIS A 906 -4.28 -15.39 12.25
CA HIS A 906 -4.24 -16.77 12.71
C HIS A 906 -5.31 -17.59 11.99
N ALA A 907 -4.92 -18.74 11.43
CA ALA A 907 -5.83 -19.72 10.85
C ALA A 907 -5.58 -21.10 11.47
N GLY A 908 -6.66 -21.81 11.79
CA GLY A 908 -6.60 -23.20 12.27
C GLY A 908 -7.33 -24.12 11.29
N PHE A 909 -6.63 -25.15 10.82
CA PHE A 909 -7.18 -26.20 9.97
C PHE A 909 -7.08 -27.54 10.69
N ILE A 910 -8.02 -28.44 10.44
CA ILE A 910 -7.94 -29.82 10.92
C ILE A 910 -7.92 -30.72 9.69
N LEU A 911 -6.87 -31.47 9.43
CA LEU A 911 -6.75 -32.35 8.26
C LEU A 911 -6.95 -33.82 8.65
N HIS A 912 -7.68 -34.58 7.82
CA HIS A 912 -7.89 -36.02 8.02
C HIS A 912 -7.09 -36.82 6.99
N LEU A 913 -5.87 -37.24 7.31
CA LEU A 913 -5.00 -37.93 6.35
C LEU A 913 -5.30 -39.45 6.34
N GLY A 914 -5.78 -39.97 5.20
CA GLY A 914 -6.39 -41.31 5.10
C GLY A 914 -5.45 -42.47 4.75
N SER A 915 -4.17 -42.23 4.42
CA SER A 915 -3.23 -43.32 4.06
C SER A 915 -1.87 -43.16 4.74
N VAL A 916 -1.22 -44.28 5.07
CA VAL A 916 0.06 -44.32 5.80
C VAL A 916 1.21 -44.03 4.82
N THR A 917 1.41 -42.75 4.50
CA THR A 917 2.47 -42.26 3.60
C THR A 917 3.02 -40.92 4.07
N ASN A 918 4.05 -40.40 3.40
CA ASN A 918 4.50 -39.03 3.60
C ASN A 918 3.57 -38.08 2.84
N TYR A 919 3.18 -36.99 3.49
CA TYR A 919 2.40 -35.91 2.90
C TYR A 919 3.21 -34.62 2.92
N ASN A 920 3.08 -33.84 1.85
CA ASN A 920 3.44 -32.43 1.85
C ASN A 920 2.16 -31.64 2.10
N ILE A 921 2.21 -30.73 3.06
CA ILE A 921 1.16 -29.75 3.31
C ILE A 921 1.70 -28.41 2.83
N HIS A 922 1.10 -27.87 1.77
CA HIS A 922 1.44 -26.57 1.23
C HIS A 922 0.48 -25.54 1.81
N VAL A 923 1.02 -24.53 2.47
CA VAL A 923 0.28 -23.38 2.97
C VAL A 923 0.57 -22.22 2.03
N ARG A 924 -0.47 -21.65 1.42
CA ARG A 924 -0.37 -20.46 0.56
C ARG A 924 -1.13 -19.30 1.17
N VAL A 925 -0.60 -18.11 0.97
CA VAL A 925 -1.22 -16.86 1.39
C VAL A 925 -1.44 -15.99 0.19
N SER A 926 -2.68 -15.51 0.06
CA SER A 926 -3.11 -14.56 -0.96
C SER A 926 -3.72 -13.33 -0.28
N PHE A 927 -3.71 -12.17 -0.95
CA PHE A 927 -4.27 -10.93 -0.44
C PHE A 927 -5.44 -10.44 -1.30
N GLU A 928 -6.42 -9.77 -0.69
CA GLU A 928 -7.29 -8.81 -1.39
C GLU A 928 -6.81 -7.40 -1.06
N ASP A 929 -6.78 -6.51 -2.04
CA ASP A 929 -6.54 -5.07 -1.79
C ASP A 929 -7.86 -4.28 -1.65
N ASN A 930 -7.74 -2.97 -1.43
CA ASN A 930 -8.90 -2.08 -1.28
C ASN A 930 -9.76 -1.94 -2.55
N SER A 931 -9.23 -2.28 -3.73
CA SER A 931 -9.97 -2.28 -4.99
C SER A 931 -10.78 -3.55 -5.21
N GLY A 932 -10.57 -4.57 -4.37
CA GLY A 932 -11.18 -5.90 -4.53
C GLY A 932 -10.37 -6.85 -5.41
N GLN A 933 -9.15 -6.47 -5.83
CA GLN A 933 -8.28 -7.33 -6.62
C GLN A 933 -7.60 -8.37 -5.72
N ARG A 934 -7.63 -9.64 -6.15
CA ARG A 934 -6.95 -10.76 -5.49
C ARG A 934 -5.53 -10.92 -6.03
N TRP A 935 -4.57 -11.01 -5.13
CA TRP A 935 -3.14 -11.20 -5.36
C TRP A 935 -2.74 -12.56 -4.81
N THR A 936 -2.36 -13.49 -5.67
CA THR A 936 -2.13 -14.89 -5.31
C THR A 936 -0.65 -15.16 -5.03
N ASN A 937 -0.39 -16.20 -4.23
CA ASN A 937 0.97 -16.70 -3.95
C ASN A 937 1.93 -15.64 -3.37
N VAL A 938 1.43 -14.77 -2.49
CA VAL A 938 2.26 -13.73 -1.85
C VAL A 938 3.25 -14.36 -0.87
N ALA A 939 2.89 -15.47 -0.25
CA ALA A 939 3.81 -16.33 0.49
C ALA A 939 3.38 -17.78 0.44
N GLU A 940 4.36 -18.69 0.45
CA GLU A 940 4.13 -20.13 0.49
C GLU A 940 5.07 -20.78 1.49
N LYS A 941 4.57 -21.77 2.23
CA LYS A 941 5.37 -22.63 3.10
C LYS A 941 4.92 -24.06 2.97
N THR A 942 5.84 -24.98 2.79
CA THR A 942 5.54 -26.41 2.73
C THR A 942 6.08 -27.11 3.96
N ILE A 943 5.28 -27.96 4.61
CA ILE A 943 5.74 -28.84 5.69
C ILE A 943 5.57 -30.31 5.29
N CYS A 944 6.51 -31.16 5.70
CA CYS A 944 6.48 -32.59 5.43
C CYS A 944 6.09 -33.38 6.68
N ILE A 945 5.04 -34.21 6.60
CA ILE A 945 4.57 -35.04 7.71
C ILE A 945 4.61 -36.52 7.35
N LYS A 946 5.00 -37.36 8.31
CA LYS A 946 5.03 -38.82 8.16
C LYS A 946 3.99 -39.46 9.09
N LEU A 947 3.11 -40.28 8.51
CA LEU A 947 2.13 -41.06 9.27
C LEU A 947 2.69 -42.46 9.60
N ASN A 948 2.52 -42.91 10.85
CA ASN A 948 2.90 -44.26 11.29
C ASN A 948 1.67 -45.10 11.71
N ASN A 949 1.76 -46.42 11.49
CA ASN A 949 0.77 -47.38 11.99
C ASN A 949 0.86 -47.56 13.51
N ARG A 950 -0.30 -47.68 14.17
CA ARG A 950 -0.46 -48.14 15.56
C ARG A 950 0.41 -49.37 15.84
N ARG A 951 1.49 -49.22 16.62
CA ARG A 951 2.12 -50.37 17.30
C ARG A 951 1.40 -50.58 18.63
N GLN A 952 0.71 -51.71 18.78
CA GLN A 952 0.22 -52.15 20.10
C GLN A 952 1.40 -52.21 21.09
N PRO A 953 1.22 -51.76 22.35
CA PRO A 953 2.28 -51.86 23.34
C PRO A 953 2.50 -53.34 23.68
N ARG A 954 3.73 -53.84 23.49
CA ARG A 954 4.13 -55.14 24.07
C ARG A 954 4.13 -54.99 25.58
N SER A 955 3.11 -55.55 26.23
CA SER A 955 3.09 -55.78 27.67
C SER A 955 4.27 -56.66 28.04
N SER A 956 5.19 -56.10 28.82
CA SER A 956 6.13 -56.87 29.63
C SER A 956 5.36 -57.62 30.71
N ILE A 957 5.81 -58.84 30.99
CA ILE A 957 5.59 -59.71 32.17
C ILE A 957 4.99 -61.08 31.79
N ALA A 958 5.90 -62.05 31.62
CA ALA A 958 5.71 -63.43 32.06
C ALA A 958 7.09 -64.07 32.33
N THR A 959 7.50 -63.97 33.60
CA THR A 959 8.17 -65.02 34.41
C THR A 959 9.17 -65.96 33.73
N ARG A 960 10.47 -65.79 34.04
CA ARG A 960 11.44 -66.88 34.08
C ARG A 960 11.45 -67.51 35.47
N PRO A 961 11.32 -68.84 35.63
CA PRO A 961 11.81 -69.52 36.82
C PRO A 961 13.29 -69.85 36.65
N SER A 962 14.07 -69.55 37.68
CA SER A 962 15.43 -70.04 37.89
C SER A 962 15.39 -71.49 38.38
N LEU A 963 16.18 -72.40 37.77
CA LEU A 963 17.17 -73.25 38.45
C LEU A 963 17.68 -74.39 37.55
N GLN A 964 19.01 -74.45 37.47
CA GLN A 964 19.86 -75.63 37.51
C GLN A 964 19.84 -76.71 36.39
N GLN A 965 21.06 -76.88 35.87
CA GLN A 965 21.80 -78.14 35.73
C GLN A 965 21.76 -78.94 34.42
N LEU A 966 23.00 -79.11 33.91
CA LEU A 966 23.63 -80.34 33.40
C LEU A 966 23.30 -80.84 31.99
N ARG A 967 24.29 -80.57 31.11
CA ARG A 967 25.04 -81.50 30.25
C ARG A 967 24.29 -82.51 29.35
N SER A 968 24.67 -82.43 28.07
CA SER A 968 24.95 -83.53 27.12
C SER A 968 23.70 -84.28 26.62
N THR A 969 23.51 -84.69 25.36
CA THR A 969 24.35 -85.08 24.23
C THR A 969 23.47 -84.86 22.97
N GLY A 970 24.00 -84.52 21.80
CA GLY A 970 24.34 -85.52 20.77
C GLY A 970 23.64 -85.14 19.46
N GLY A 971 24.34 -85.34 18.33
CA GLY A 971 23.98 -84.82 17.00
C GLY A 971 22.67 -85.32 16.41
N VAL A 972 22.29 -84.80 15.24
CA VAL A 972 22.66 -85.33 13.92
C VAL A 972 21.92 -84.52 12.83
N ASN A 973 22.73 -84.12 11.84
CA ASN A 973 22.47 -83.60 10.49
C ASN A 973 21.66 -82.31 10.28
#